data_AF-A0A960JUD4-F1
#
_entry.id   AF-A0A960JUD4-F1
#
_cell.length_a   1.000
_cell.length_b   1.000
_cell.length_c   1.000
_cell.angle_alpha   90.00
_cell.angle_beta   90.00
_cell.angle_gamma   90.00
#
_symmetry.space_group_name_H-M   'P 1'
#
loop_
_entity.id
_entity.type
_entity.pdbx_description
1 polymer ?
#
loop_
_entity_poly.entity_id
_entity_poly.type
_entity_poly.pdbx_seq_one_letter_code
_entity_poly.pdbx_strand_id
1 'polypeptide(L)'
;MSRRTRSIVVAVFVLMASLVGTSVSPAGAATPGFEPFGSWSALVQRVHTDLVASAPSSSVLSTWTRDLDAGTKSEGHLVDSLRRGSENTTNVDPATRLYRAFMGRTPDAGGLKFWVARRRSGAWTLIRSANYFAESSEFKAKYGPLSNRAFVTLIYTDVMGRPADTGGVNYWTAQLDKGSKSRGAVMVGFSESSEYKNRQRENVDVAVAYIFLLNKTPNTTEVTDWVTRQKAGTTHAALAKELLDTAAYSKHITGVAPTAPGAPSAVVASPGNGQAALIWDTPSSSGGMTITGYVITPYIGATAQTPVNSTGNATTKVITGLVNGTAYTFKVSATNGVGTGAQSNASSAATPSASLSAPGAPTAVTATAGNAQVSLSWGAPGSNGGSTIIGYVITPYIGAAAQSPTYTTGSSTTRVVTGLTNGTAYTFKVAALNGVGTGAQSSSSSTVTPTAPALAAKAISVGDTHSCAVLTSGSVRCWGDNSQGQLGNGSNAASLTPKAVSSITNAKSVSAGSSHTCAVLTTGAVRCWGSNIQGKLGNGSTNASTVPVAVSGITNATTVSAGSTHSCAVLSTGAVRCWGYSGDGKLGNGSTNASSVPVAVTGIANAVGVTAASAHSCAVLSTGGVKCWGYNLFGRLGNGSSTASTVPVNVSGISNAVSVSAKGNHTCAVLSTGGVKCWGRNSSGQLGNGSWTDSSVPVSVSAITTAKAGVVGGSHSCAVLASGGAQCWGFNQSGALGNGSSVTSYTPVAVSAITSAVSIGAADKNSCALLSSGSVRCWGDNAYGQLGNGTKTYSLVPVLVSGF
;
A
#
# COMPACT_ATOMS: atom_id res chain seq x y z
N MET A 1 -54.46 -21.61 15.37
CA MET A 1 -54.97 -22.60 14.40
C MET A 1 -54.17 -22.51 13.10
N SER A 2 -54.01 -23.61 12.34
CA SER A 2 -53.90 -23.73 10.86
C SER A 2 -53.13 -22.67 10.02
N ARG A 3 -52.27 -22.92 9.01
CA ARG A 3 -51.66 -24.05 8.21
C ARG A 3 -50.61 -23.34 7.30
N ARG A 4 -49.64 -23.87 6.52
CA ARG A 4 -48.98 -25.15 6.11
C ARG A 4 -47.64 -24.68 5.42
N THR A 5 -46.54 -25.41 5.20
CA THR A 5 -45.91 -26.63 5.78
C THR A 5 -44.53 -26.86 5.11
N ARG A 6 -43.42 -26.90 5.87
CA ARG A 6 -42.04 -27.37 5.49
C ARG A 6 -41.25 -26.44 4.52
N SER A 7 -39.91 -26.45 4.45
CA SER A 7 -38.86 -27.45 4.84
C SER A 7 -37.65 -26.77 5.53
N ILE A 8 -37.08 -27.29 6.64
CA ILE A 8 -35.84 -28.12 6.76
C ILE A 8 -34.55 -27.37 6.32
N VAL A 9 -33.45 -27.20 7.09
CA VAL A 9 -32.99 -27.54 8.49
C VAL A 9 -31.78 -26.58 8.78
N VAL A 10 -31.65 -25.83 9.91
CA VAL A 10 -31.17 -26.21 11.28
C VAL A 10 -29.71 -26.71 11.29
N ALA A 11 -28.73 -26.28 12.10
CA ALA A 11 -28.55 -25.21 13.10
C ALA A 11 -27.01 -24.92 13.29
N VAL A 12 -26.55 -23.69 13.59
CA VAL A 12 -26.17 -23.06 14.90
C VAL A 12 -24.94 -23.68 15.64
N PHE A 13 -24.21 -22.82 16.37
CA PHE A 13 -23.07 -23.01 17.30
C PHE A 13 -21.64 -22.95 16.70
N VAL A 14 -20.58 -22.56 17.45
CA VAL A 14 -20.27 -21.33 18.25
C VAL A 14 -18.92 -21.53 19.00
N LEU A 15 -18.02 -20.54 18.88
CA LEU A 15 -16.83 -20.21 19.71
C LEU A 15 -15.71 -21.25 20.07
N MET A 16 -14.47 -20.74 19.88
CA MET A 16 -13.28 -20.82 20.77
C MET A 16 -12.26 -22.00 20.77
N ALA A 17 -10.99 -21.56 20.78
CA ALA A 17 -9.81 -22.05 21.54
C ALA A 17 -9.09 -23.39 21.22
N SER A 18 -7.98 -23.25 20.47
CA SER A 18 -6.58 -23.58 20.86
C SER A 18 -6.16 -24.92 21.51
N LEU A 19 -5.06 -25.49 20.96
CA LEU A 19 -4.07 -26.42 21.57
C LEU A 19 -4.62 -27.79 22.03
N VAL A 20 -4.19 -28.92 21.44
CA VAL A 20 -2.85 -29.55 21.53
C VAL A 20 -2.65 -30.46 20.31
N GLY A 21 -1.40 -30.79 19.95
CA GLY A 21 -1.10 -31.64 18.78
C GLY A 21 -0.67 -33.07 19.12
N THR A 22 -0.80 -33.97 18.14
CA THR A 22 -0.05 -35.24 18.04
C THR A 22 0.12 -35.66 16.58
N SER A 23 1.10 -36.52 16.34
CA SER A 23 1.41 -37.13 15.04
C SER A 23 0.37 -38.15 14.56
N VAL A 24 0.24 -38.33 13.24
CA VAL A 24 0.40 -39.62 12.52
C VAL A 24 0.19 -39.41 11.00
N SER A 25 0.93 -40.14 10.17
CA SER A 25 0.69 -40.30 8.72
C SER A 25 0.28 -41.74 8.42
N PRO A 26 -0.49 -42.00 7.34
CA PRO A 26 0.15 -42.69 6.21
C PRO A 26 -0.35 -42.27 4.80
N ALA A 27 0.14 -42.99 3.80
CA ALA A 27 -0.07 -42.96 2.34
C ALA A 27 -1.48 -42.58 1.80
N GLY A 28 -1.64 -42.14 0.54
CA GLY A 28 -0.67 -41.92 -0.57
C GLY A 28 -0.93 -42.79 -1.82
N ALA A 29 -1.16 -42.18 -2.99
CA ALA A 29 -1.21 -42.86 -4.30
C ALA A 29 -1.11 -41.90 -5.52
N ALA A 30 -0.46 -42.39 -6.59
CA ALA A 30 -0.66 -42.11 -8.03
C ALA A 30 -0.86 -40.68 -8.60
N THR A 31 0.18 -40.18 -9.27
CA THR A 31 0.18 -39.33 -10.49
C THR A 31 -0.34 -40.10 -11.73
N PRO A 32 -0.52 -39.55 -12.97
CA PRO A 32 0.05 -38.29 -13.51
C PRO A 32 -0.82 -37.43 -14.48
N GLY A 33 -0.26 -36.25 -14.84
CA GLY A 33 -0.38 -35.69 -16.20
C GLY A 33 -1.23 -34.43 -16.39
N PHE A 34 -0.59 -33.26 -16.50
CA PHE A 34 -0.49 -32.48 -17.75
C PHE A 34 0.41 -31.24 -17.54
N GLU A 35 1.16 -30.84 -18.58
CA GLU A 35 1.99 -29.61 -18.63
C GLU A 35 1.47 -28.69 -19.76
N PRO A 36 1.84 -27.39 -19.79
CA PRO A 36 0.83 -26.34 -19.94
C PRO A 36 0.85 -25.58 -21.28
N PHE A 37 -0.27 -24.93 -21.62
CA PHE A 37 -0.34 -23.68 -22.39
C PHE A 37 -1.75 -23.05 -22.27
N GLY A 38 -1.91 -21.80 -22.73
CA GLY A 38 -3.23 -21.23 -23.07
C GLY A 38 -3.88 -20.38 -21.99
N SER A 39 -3.58 -19.09 -22.00
CA SER A 39 -4.22 -18.06 -21.18
C SER A 39 -5.74 -18.05 -21.26
N TRP A 40 -6.42 -18.24 -20.12
CA TRP A 40 -7.83 -17.83 -19.98
C TRP A 40 -7.92 -16.30 -19.89
N SER A 41 -8.34 -15.68 -20.99
CA SER A 41 -8.97 -14.36 -20.92
C SER A 41 -10.30 -14.46 -20.18
N ALA A 42 -10.61 -13.47 -19.34
CA ALA A 42 -11.88 -13.32 -18.61
C ALA A 42 -12.17 -14.34 -17.49
N LEU A 43 -11.36 -14.31 -16.41
CA LEU A 43 -11.90 -13.85 -15.11
C LEU A 43 -10.80 -13.35 -14.15
N VAL A 44 -11.15 -12.35 -13.33
CA VAL A 44 -10.47 -11.87 -12.10
C VAL A 44 -8.97 -11.55 -12.17
N GLN A 45 -8.65 -10.25 -12.25
CA GLN A 45 -7.79 -9.63 -11.22
C GLN A 45 -7.98 -8.10 -11.15
N ARG A 46 -7.61 -7.53 -9.99
CA ARG A 46 -7.67 -6.09 -9.58
C ARG A 46 -9.05 -5.63 -9.07
N VAL A 47 -9.19 -5.00 -7.90
CA VAL A 47 -8.24 -4.64 -6.82
C VAL A 47 -8.86 -4.98 -5.45
N HIS A 48 -8.05 -5.32 -4.46
CA HIS A 48 -8.39 -5.24 -3.03
C HIS A 48 -7.62 -4.09 -2.38
N THR A 49 -8.22 -3.48 -1.35
CA THR A 49 -7.65 -2.54 -0.35
C THR A 49 -8.00 -1.06 -0.54
N ASP A 50 -9.06 -0.67 0.20
CA ASP A 50 -9.27 0.52 1.06
C ASP A 50 -9.08 1.94 0.48
N LEU A 51 -9.96 2.94 0.69
CA LEU A 51 -11.27 3.05 1.36
C LEU A 51 -12.27 3.65 0.32
N VAL A 52 -13.61 3.69 0.46
CA VAL A 52 -14.54 3.61 1.60
C VAL A 52 -15.74 2.74 1.18
N ALA A 53 -16.22 1.84 2.04
CA ALA A 53 -17.26 0.87 1.65
C ALA A 53 -18.43 0.77 2.65
N SER A 54 -19.54 1.49 2.38
CA SER A 54 -20.89 0.89 2.20
C SER A 54 -22.02 1.94 2.15
N ALA A 55 -22.56 2.21 0.96
CA ALA A 55 -23.92 2.73 0.70
C ALA A 55 -24.20 2.72 -0.81
N PRO A 56 -25.46 2.73 -1.29
CA PRO A 56 -26.73 2.52 -0.59
C PRO A 56 -27.35 1.12 -0.93
N SER A 57 -28.30 0.59 -0.18
CA SER A 57 -29.71 1.03 -0.26
C SER A 57 -30.61 0.35 0.80
N SER A 58 -31.81 0.89 1.01
CA SER A 58 -32.85 0.44 1.95
C SER A 58 -32.49 0.42 3.45
N SER A 59 -32.28 1.60 4.04
CA SER A 59 -32.27 1.81 5.49
C SER A 59 -33.62 2.33 6.01
N VAL A 60 -34.19 1.69 7.02
CA VAL A 60 -35.51 2.01 7.61
C VAL A 60 -35.34 2.62 9.01
N LEU A 61 -36.01 3.77 9.24
CA LEU A 61 -36.32 4.42 10.53
C LEU A 61 -35.18 4.98 11.41
N SER A 62 -35.61 5.79 12.40
CA SER A 62 -34.86 6.56 13.43
C SER A 62 -33.88 7.63 12.90
N THR A 63 -34.16 8.94 12.95
CA THR A 63 -34.21 9.87 14.13
C THR A 63 -32.88 9.94 14.90
N TRP A 64 -32.24 11.08 15.18
CA TRP A 64 -32.59 12.52 15.08
C TRP A 64 -31.29 13.35 15.32
N THR A 65 -31.05 14.63 14.99
CA THR A 65 -31.80 15.77 14.38
C THR A 65 -30.74 16.77 13.78
N ARG A 66 -31.13 18.04 13.49
CA ARG A 66 -30.25 19.25 13.31
C ARG A 66 -29.56 19.40 11.93
N ASP A 67 -29.62 20.51 11.18
CA ASP A 67 -30.32 21.81 11.38
C ASP A 67 -30.75 22.48 10.05
N LEU A 68 -31.81 23.30 10.17
CA LEU A 68 -32.12 24.59 9.47
C LEU A 68 -32.15 24.79 7.93
N ASP A 69 -33.04 25.71 7.57
CA ASP A 69 -33.07 26.64 6.43
C ASP A 69 -33.08 26.14 4.97
N ALA A 70 -34.30 25.89 4.47
CA ALA A 70 -34.82 26.63 3.30
C ALA A 70 -36.36 26.77 3.41
N GLY A 71 -36.90 27.92 2.98
CA GLY A 71 -38.32 28.25 3.14
C GLY A 71 -39.27 27.64 2.10
N THR A 72 -40.54 28.09 2.15
CA THR A 72 -41.65 27.74 1.24
C THR A 72 -42.16 26.29 1.28
N LYS A 73 -43.30 26.08 1.97
CA LYS A 73 -44.33 25.11 1.55
C LYS A 73 -45.73 25.71 1.70
N SER A 74 -46.56 25.43 0.71
CA SER A 74 -47.91 25.97 0.51
C SER A 74 -48.98 25.15 1.25
N GLU A 75 -50.24 25.54 1.07
CA GLU A 75 -51.42 24.91 1.68
C GLU A 75 -51.49 23.38 1.43
N GLY A 76 -51.84 22.63 2.48
CA GLY A 76 -52.06 21.19 2.44
C GLY A 76 -51.94 20.55 3.82
N HIS A 77 -52.63 19.43 4.06
CA HIS A 77 -52.48 18.56 5.24
C HIS A 77 -52.77 19.20 6.62
N LEU A 78 -54.03 19.58 6.87
CA LEU A 78 -54.51 20.06 8.19
C LEU A 78 -55.53 19.10 8.84
N VAL A 79 -55.32 17.78 8.71
CA VAL A 79 -56.33 16.75 9.08
C VAL A 79 -55.78 15.59 9.94
N ASP A 80 -54.49 15.23 9.84
CA ASP A 80 -53.97 13.95 10.37
C ASP A 80 -53.23 14.04 11.73
N SER A 81 -53.73 14.88 12.65
CA SER A 81 -53.12 15.07 13.98
C SER A 81 -54.04 14.74 15.16
N LEU A 82 -55.07 13.89 14.93
CA LEU A 82 -56.05 13.50 15.94
C LEU A 82 -56.15 11.97 16.20
N ARG A 83 -55.22 11.15 15.68
CA ARG A 83 -55.20 9.69 15.90
C ARG A 83 -53.81 9.08 16.09
N ARG A 84 -53.30 9.12 17.32
CA ARG A 84 -52.59 8.06 18.09
C ARG A 84 -52.02 8.67 19.39
N GLY A 85 -52.16 8.06 20.57
CA GLY A 85 -52.93 6.84 20.89
C GLY A 85 -53.04 6.60 22.41
N SER A 86 -53.87 5.62 22.78
CA SER A 86 -53.84 4.86 24.05
C SER A 86 -53.47 5.59 25.35
N GLU A 87 -54.30 6.53 25.81
CA GLU A 87 -54.42 6.88 27.24
C GLU A 87 -55.85 6.59 27.73
N ASN A 88 -55.99 6.33 29.03
CA ASN A 88 -57.16 5.69 29.64
C ASN A 88 -58.46 6.52 29.50
N THR A 89 -59.49 5.98 28.85
CA THR A 89 -60.61 6.78 28.30
C THR A 89 -61.82 6.98 29.22
N THR A 90 -61.71 6.71 30.53
CA THR A 90 -62.88 6.59 31.43
C THR A 90 -62.95 7.57 32.60
N ASN A 91 -61.95 8.46 32.81
CA ASN A 91 -61.94 9.29 34.04
C ASN A 91 -61.29 10.69 33.88
N VAL A 92 -61.63 11.43 32.81
CA VAL A 92 -61.18 12.84 32.62
C VAL A 92 -62.33 13.73 32.17
N ASP A 93 -62.60 14.77 32.96
CA ASP A 93 -63.61 15.80 32.74
C ASP A 93 -63.44 16.53 31.37
N PRO A 94 -64.51 16.71 30.56
CA PRO A 94 -64.53 17.59 29.40
C PRO A 94 -63.85 18.96 29.57
N ALA A 95 -63.95 19.62 30.73
CA ALA A 95 -63.31 20.90 31.01
C ALA A 95 -61.77 20.82 30.87
N THR A 96 -61.17 19.73 31.34
CA THR A 96 -59.71 19.52 31.28
C THR A 96 -59.22 19.36 29.83
N ARG A 97 -60.05 18.82 28.93
CA ARG A 97 -59.73 18.73 27.49
C ARG A 97 -59.75 20.08 26.79
N LEU A 98 -60.65 20.99 27.20
CA LEU A 98 -60.69 22.35 26.66
C LEU A 98 -59.48 23.18 27.13
N TYR A 99 -59.08 23.02 28.39
CA TYR A 99 -57.95 23.74 29.00
C TYR A 99 -56.62 23.49 28.29
N ARG A 100 -56.31 22.23 27.94
CA ARG A 100 -55.10 21.87 27.19
C ARG A 100 -55.09 22.43 25.75
N ALA A 101 -56.25 22.66 25.14
CA ALA A 101 -56.34 23.13 23.75
C ALA A 101 -56.05 24.63 23.58
N PHE A 102 -56.34 25.45 24.59
CA PHE A 102 -56.29 26.93 24.49
C PHE A 102 -54.99 27.58 24.98
N MET A 103 -54.24 26.91 25.86
CA MET A 103 -53.07 27.49 26.56
C MET A 103 -51.73 26.80 26.22
N GLY A 104 -51.72 25.85 25.29
CA GLY A 104 -50.59 24.97 24.99
C GLY A 104 -49.54 25.50 23.99
N ARG A 105 -49.39 26.82 23.81
CA ARG A 105 -48.34 27.42 22.96
C ARG A 105 -47.75 28.68 23.59
N THR A 106 -46.43 28.85 23.43
CA THR A 106 -45.72 30.10 23.69
C THR A 106 -46.06 31.16 22.62
N PRO A 107 -46.05 32.46 22.98
CA PRO A 107 -46.44 33.54 22.08
C PRO A 107 -45.31 33.96 21.13
N ASP A 108 -45.00 33.13 20.14
CA ASP A 108 -43.97 33.40 19.14
C ASP A 108 -44.50 34.35 18.05
N ALA A 109 -44.26 35.66 18.22
CA ALA A 109 -44.32 36.72 17.20
C ALA A 109 -45.59 36.81 16.30
N GLY A 110 -46.73 36.26 16.72
CA GLY A 110 -47.99 36.33 15.97
C GLY A 110 -49.20 36.43 16.87
N GLY A 111 -50.01 37.48 16.69
CA GLY A 111 -51.17 37.77 17.53
C GLY A 111 -52.27 36.70 17.50
N LEU A 112 -53.12 36.70 18.55
CA LEU A 112 -54.29 35.84 18.70
C LEU A 112 -55.20 35.88 17.45
N LYS A 113 -55.30 34.75 16.75
CA LYS A 113 -56.14 34.61 15.55
C LYS A 113 -57.52 34.09 15.91
N PHE A 114 -58.54 34.90 15.66
CA PHE A 114 -59.94 34.46 15.72
C PHE A 114 -60.33 33.79 14.39
N TRP A 115 -61.07 32.69 14.50
CA TRP A 115 -61.48 31.85 13.38
C TRP A 115 -63.00 31.70 13.35
N VAL A 116 -63.62 31.88 12.18
CA VAL A 116 -65.04 31.57 11.98
C VAL A 116 -65.15 30.30 11.15
N ALA A 117 -65.77 29.27 11.72
CA ALA A 117 -66.01 27.98 11.06
C ALA A 117 -67.51 27.70 10.90
N ARG A 118 -67.89 27.14 9.75
CA ARG A 118 -69.25 26.70 9.44
C ARG A 118 -69.27 25.19 9.27
N ARG A 119 -70.31 24.54 9.80
CA ARG A 119 -70.57 23.12 9.52
C ARG A 119 -71.45 22.97 8.28
N ARG A 120 -71.08 22.09 7.35
CA ARG A 120 -71.94 21.61 6.25
C ARG A 120 -71.87 20.07 6.23
N SER A 121 -73.03 19.42 6.13
CA SER A 121 -73.14 17.96 5.93
C SER A 121 -72.15 17.11 6.75
N GLY A 122 -72.11 17.34 8.08
CA GLY A 122 -71.26 16.63 9.03
C GLY A 122 -69.86 17.22 9.25
N ALA A 123 -69.22 17.79 8.23
CA ALA A 123 -67.86 18.33 8.30
C ALA A 123 -67.80 19.80 8.72
N TRP A 124 -66.69 20.20 9.37
CA TRP A 124 -66.37 21.60 9.68
C TRP A 124 -65.53 22.21 8.55
N THR A 125 -65.86 23.43 8.16
CA THR A 125 -65.13 24.20 7.14
C THR A 125 -64.78 25.58 7.69
N LEU A 126 -63.51 25.96 7.58
CA LEU A 126 -63.00 27.27 7.97
C LEU A 126 -63.45 28.31 6.94
N ILE A 127 -64.05 29.44 7.36
CA ILE A 127 -64.60 30.44 6.42
C ILE A 127 -63.80 31.75 6.40
N ARG A 128 -63.19 32.16 7.52
CA ARG A 128 -62.16 33.22 7.52
C ARG A 128 -61.33 33.23 8.82
N SER A 129 -60.17 33.86 8.74
CA SER A 129 -59.37 34.31 9.88
C SER A 129 -59.31 35.84 9.91
N ALA A 130 -59.24 36.44 11.09
CA ALA A 130 -59.07 37.87 11.27
C ALA A 130 -57.75 38.16 11.99
N ASN A 131 -56.77 38.71 11.27
CA ASN A 131 -55.42 38.99 11.76
C ASN A 131 -55.23 40.48 12.12
N TYR A 132 -56.23 41.14 12.74
CA TYR A 132 -56.27 42.61 12.84
C TYR A 132 -56.79 43.11 14.20
N PHE A 133 -56.03 42.88 15.28
CA PHE A 133 -56.24 43.55 16.59
C PHE A 133 -54.98 43.70 17.46
N ALA A 134 -53.95 42.88 17.28
CA ALA A 134 -52.79 42.84 18.19
C ALA A 134 -51.66 43.85 17.90
N GLU A 135 -51.71 44.55 16.76
CA GLU A 135 -50.57 45.37 16.27
C GLU A 135 -50.89 46.85 16.01
N SER A 136 -52.09 47.34 16.34
CA SER A 136 -52.29 48.79 16.40
C SER A 136 -51.52 49.38 17.58
N SER A 137 -50.87 50.51 17.35
CA SER A 137 -50.17 51.29 18.39
C SER A 137 -51.12 51.69 19.52
N GLU A 138 -52.36 52.03 19.16
CA GLU A 138 -53.44 52.39 20.09
C GLU A 138 -53.76 51.28 21.12
N PHE A 139 -53.78 50.00 20.71
CA PHE A 139 -54.09 48.91 21.65
C PHE A 139 -52.99 48.73 22.70
N LYS A 140 -51.73 48.80 22.27
CA LYS A 140 -50.57 48.76 23.19
C LYS A 140 -50.52 49.99 24.10
N ALA A 141 -50.87 51.17 23.57
CA ALA A 141 -50.93 52.41 24.34
C ALA A 141 -52.04 52.44 25.40
N LYS A 142 -53.22 51.84 25.12
CA LYS A 142 -54.36 51.86 26.05
C LYS A 142 -54.28 50.82 27.18
N TYR A 143 -53.71 49.62 26.94
CA TYR A 143 -53.81 48.50 27.89
C TYR A 143 -52.47 47.90 28.38
N GLY A 144 -51.35 48.13 27.70
CA GLY A 144 -50.03 47.62 28.11
C GLY A 144 -49.90 46.08 28.18
N PRO A 145 -48.84 45.55 28.83
CA PRO A 145 -48.61 44.11 28.97
C PRO A 145 -49.45 43.51 30.11
N LEU A 146 -50.65 43.02 29.80
CA LEU A 146 -51.55 42.39 30.77
C LEU A 146 -51.19 40.91 31.04
N SER A 147 -51.35 40.49 32.30
CA SER A 147 -51.37 39.06 32.66
C SER A 147 -52.71 38.41 32.26
N ASN A 148 -52.76 37.09 32.08
CA ASN A 148 -53.99 36.39 31.66
C ASN A 148 -55.20 36.66 32.58
N ARG A 149 -54.98 36.85 33.89
CA ARG A 149 -56.03 37.23 34.84
C ARG A 149 -56.57 38.63 34.53
N ALA A 150 -55.68 39.60 34.30
CA ALA A 150 -56.07 40.97 33.95
C ALA A 150 -56.72 41.05 32.55
N PHE A 151 -56.20 40.30 31.57
CA PHE A 151 -56.72 40.27 30.19
C PHE A 151 -58.17 39.76 30.14
N VAL A 152 -58.48 38.66 30.82
CA VAL A 152 -59.85 38.12 30.88
C VAL A 152 -60.78 39.08 31.65
N THR A 153 -60.36 39.56 32.83
CA THR A 153 -61.20 40.48 33.62
C THR A 153 -61.45 41.80 32.88
N LEU A 154 -60.43 42.43 32.28
CA LEU A 154 -60.60 43.73 31.61
C LEU A 154 -61.47 43.63 30.37
N ILE A 155 -61.25 42.65 29.48
CA ILE A 155 -62.08 42.51 28.27
C ILE A 155 -63.53 42.16 28.64
N TYR A 156 -63.76 41.28 29.60
CA TYR A 156 -65.12 40.95 30.04
C TYR A 156 -65.82 42.16 30.69
N THR A 157 -65.08 43.05 31.35
CA THR A 157 -65.64 44.27 31.97
C THR A 157 -65.86 45.41 30.97
N ASP A 158 -64.94 45.63 30.01
CA ASP A 158 -65.03 46.71 29.00
C ASP A 158 -66.09 46.40 27.92
N VAL A 159 -66.39 45.12 27.67
CA VAL A 159 -67.48 44.67 26.80
C VAL A 159 -68.86 44.75 27.49
N MET A 160 -68.95 44.40 28.78
CA MET A 160 -70.21 44.40 29.53
C MET A 160 -70.51 45.72 30.27
N GLY A 161 -69.56 46.67 30.28
CA GLY A 161 -69.60 47.87 31.11
C GLY A 161 -70.22 49.12 30.46
N ARG A 162 -70.80 49.03 29.26
CA ARG A 162 -71.45 50.17 28.61
C ARG A 162 -72.91 50.34 29.08
N PRO A 163 -73.37 51.56 29.39
CA PRO A 163 -74.78 51.84 29.59
C PRO A 163 -75.63 51.49 28.36
N ALA A 164 -76.91 51.19 28.58
CA ALA A 164 -77.87 50.93 27.52
C ALA A 164 -78.47 52.25 26.98
N ASP A 165 -77.66 53.01 26.25
CA ASP A 165 -78.07 54.30 25.68
C ASP A 165 -79.17 54.11 24.62
N THR A 166 -80.27 54.86 24.74
CA THR A 166 -81.52 54.66 23.97
C THR A 166 -81.49 55.18 22.52
N GLY A 167 -80.31 55.51 21.99
CA GLY A 167 -80.10 55.92 20.61
C GLY A 167 -78.94 55.15 19.97
N GLY A 168 -79.23 54.36 18.92
CA GLY A 168 -78.26 53.45 18.32
C GLY A 168 -77.09 54.15 17.61
N VAL A 169 -75.86 53.73 17.92
CA VAL A 169 -74.63 54.18 17.24
C VAL A 169 -74.22 53.12 16.20
N ASN A 170 -73.95 53.58 14.97
CA ASN A 170 -73.63 52.73 13.81
C ASN A 170 -72.14 52.34 13.71
N TYR A 171 -71.84 51.48 12.71
CA TYR A 171 -70.53 50.93 12.25
C TYR A 171 -70.27 49.46 12.68
N TRP A 172 -69.98 48.50 11.80
CA TRP A 172 -70.09 48.40 10.33
C TRP A 172 -70.66 47.01 9.99
N THR A 173 -71.61 46.91 9.05
CA THR A 173 -72.10 45.61 8.54
C THR A 173 -71.91 45.51 7.03
N ALA A 174 -70.97 44.66 6.60
CA ALA A 174 -70.93 44.19 5.20
C ALA A 174 -72.06 43.17 4.99
N GLN A 175 -72.76 43.25 3.86
CA GLN A 175 -73.94 42.42 3.59
C GLN A 175 -73.57 40.93 3.44
N LEU A 176 -74.43 40.07 4.00
CA LEU A 176 -74.56 38.66 3.64
C LEU A 176 -76.04 38.40 3.35
N ASP A 177 -76.34 37.87 2.16
CA ASP A 177 -77.68 37.99 1.58
C ASP A 177 -78.81 37.24 2.30
N LYS A 178 -79.99 37.87 2.29
CA LYS A 178 -81.27 37.29 2.69
C LYS A 178 -81.75 36.25 1.66
N GLY A 179 -81.16 35.04 1.69
CA GLY A 179 -81.30 34.11 0.54
C GLY A 179 -81.42 32.60 0.78
N SER A 180 -81.64 32.08 2.00
CA SER A 180 -82.09 30.67 2.17
C SER A 180 -82.50 30.30 3.60
N LYS A 181 -83.67 29.67 3.77
CA LYS A 181 -84.13 29.09 5.05
C LYS A 181 -83.60 27.66 5.23
N SER A 182 -82.61 27.44 6.09
CA SER A 182 -82.35 26.13 6.71
C SER A 182 -81.55 26.28 8.01
N ARG A 183 -81.82 25.40 8.98
CA ARG A 183 -81.34 25.53 10.38
C ARG A 183 -79.83 25.26 10.49
N GLY A 184 -79.10 26.15 11.19
CA GLY A 184 -77.70 25.94 11.55
C GLY A 184 -77.26 26.90 12.65
N ALA A 185 -76.69 26.39 13.73
CA ALA A 185 -76.17 27.20 14.84
C ALA A 185 -74.84 27.87 14.48
N VAL A 186 -74.63 29.09 14.99
CA VAL A 186 -73.39 29.87 14.83
C VAL A 186 -72.98 30.43 16.20
N MET A 187 -71.68 30.38 16.46
CA MET A 187 -70.96 31.01 17.58
C MET A 187 -69.72 31.67 16.94
N VAL A 188 -69.23 32.85 17.35
CA VAL A 188 -69.58 33.71 18.49
C VAL A 188 -69.90 35.12 17.98
N GLY A 189 -70.89 35.78 18.58
CA GLY A 189 -71.30 37.17 18.30
C GLY A 189 -72.76 37.39 18.70
N PHE A 190 -73.05 38.49 19.39
CA PHE A 190 -74.40 38.75 19.92
C PHE A 190 -75.39 39.03 18.78
N SER A 191 -76.26 38.07 18.51
CA SER A 191 -77.31 38.15 17.50
C SER A 191 -78.60 38.66 18.13
N GLU A 192 -78.90 39.95 17.97
CA GLU A 192 -80.20 40.57 18.30
C GLU A 192 -81.32 40.01 17.38
N SER A 193 -81.80 38.81 17.67
CA SER A 193 -83.12 38.35 17.23
C SER A 193 -84.05 38.19 18.43
N SER A 194 -85.34 38.49 18.24
CA SER A 194 -86.35 38.41 19.30
C SER A 194 -86.55 36.99 19.86
N GLU A 195 -86.23 35.94 19.09
CA GLU A 195 -86.20 34.56 19.59
C GLU A 195 -85.09 34.30 20.62
N TYR A 196 -83.97 35.03 20.56
CA TYR A 196 -82.86 34.86 21.51
C TYR A 196 -83.19 35.45 22.89
N LYS A 197 -83.83 36.63 22.91
CA LYS A 197 -84.24 37.33 24.16
C LYS A 197 -85.23 36.53 25.01
N ASN A 198 -85.95 35.54 24.44
CA ASN A 198 -86.80 34.62 25.21
C ASN A 198 -86.03 33.46 25.86
N ARG A 199 -84.89 33.01 25.30
CA ARG A 199 -84.08 31.91 25.88
C ARG A 199 -83.15 32.37 27.00
N GLN A 200 -82.83 33.66 27.06
CA GLN A 200 -82.15 34.31 28.20
C GLN A 200 -82.90 34.18 29.54
N ARG A 201 -84.14 33.66 29.56
CA ARG A 201 -84.87 33.33 30.80
C ARG A 201 -84.50 31.97 31.43
N GLU A 202 -83.69 31.14 30.78
CA GLU A 202 -83.35 29.78 31.23
C GLU A 202 -81.85 29.61 31.57
N ASN A 203 -81.45 30.01 32.77
CA ASN A 203 -80.32 29.50 33.57
C ASN A 203 -78.86 29.47 33.02
N VAL A 204 -78.58 29.76 31.74
CA VAL A 204 -77.26 29.54 31.13
C VAL A 204 -76.14 30.38 31.78
N ASP A 205 -76.33 31.68 31.94
CA ASP A 205 -75.24 32.59 32.37
C ASP A 205 -74.79 32.34 33.82
N VAL A 206 -75.72 31.90 34.69
CA VAL A 206 -75.42 31.50 36.07
C VAL A 206 -74.53 30.26 36.12
N ALA A 207 -74.82 29.27 35.26
CA ALA A 207 -74.02 28.06 35.15
C ALA A 207 -72.59 28.37 34.67
N VAL A 208 -72.42 29.28 33.70
CA VAL A 208 -71.10 29.69 33.21
C VAL A 208 -70.27 30.32 34.33
N ALA A 209 -70.83 31.26 35.09
CA ALA A 209 -70.11 31.94 36.17
C ALA A 209 -69.66 30.97 37.29
N TYR A 210 -70.56 30.10 37.76
CA TYR A 210 -70.24 29.13 38.83
C TYR A 210 -69.23 28.07 38.39
N ILE A 211 -69.32 27.59 37.14
CA ILE A 211 -68.38 26.59 36.61
C ILE A 211 -67.00 27.23 36.36
N PHE A 212 -66.91 28.46 35.83
CA PHE A 212 -65.59 29.09 35.60
C PHE A 212 -64.90 29.63 36.86
N LEU A 213 -65.64 30.10 37.87
CA LEU A 213 -65.06 30.76 39.05
C LEU A 213 -64.94 29.86 40.28
N LEU A 214 -65.82 28.86 40.42
CA LEU A 214 -65.86 27.94 41.57
C LEU A 214 -65.76 26.46 41.18
N ASN A 215 -65.66 26.13 39.88
CA ASN A 215 -65.59 24.78 39.34
C ASN A 215 -66.70 23.83 39.87
N LYS A 216 -67.91 24.38 40.09
CA LYS A 216 -69.11 23.62 40.47
C LYS A 216 -70.30 23.99 39.59
N THR A 217 -71.23 23.06 39.40
CA THR A 217 -72.59 23.38 38.96
C THR A 217 -73.38 24.01 40.11
N PRO A 218 -74.10 25.13 39.89
CA PRO A 218 -74.96 25.73 40.91
C PRO A 218 -76.23 24.91 41.12
N ASN A 219 -76.76 24.88 42.35
CA ASN A 219 -78.03 24.21 42.64
C ASN A 219 -79.25 25.10 42.31
N THR A 220 -80.45 24.51 42.25
CA THR A 220 -81.69 25.22 41.89
C THR A 220 -82.04 26.39 42.80
N THR A 221 -81.70 26.33 44.10
CA THR A 221 -81.91 27.43 45.04
C THR A 221 -80.93 28.57 44.78
N GLU A 222 -79.65 28.27 44.56
CA GLU A 222 -78.60 29.26 44.22
C GLU A 222 -78.94 30.02 42.93
N VAL A 223 -79.40 29.31 41.90
CA VAL A 223 -79.85 29.92 40.64
C VAL A 223 -81.09 30.81 40.84
N THR A 224 -82.03 30.39 41.70
CA THR A 224 -83.30 31.12 41.90
C THR A 224 -83.10 32.45 42.66
N ASP A 225 -82.27 32.49 43.70
CA ASP A 225 -81.95 33.74 44.40
C ASP A 225 -81.19 34.71 43.47
N TRP A 226 -80.18 34.21 42.75
CA TRP A 226 -79.41 35.02 41.78
C TRP A 226 -80.30 35.67 40.70
N VAL A 227 -81.22 34.88 40.11
CA VAL A 227 -82.19 35.38 39.10
C VAL A 227 -83.18 36.37 39.72
N THR A 228 -83.50 36.25 41.01
CA THR A 228 -84.38 37.19 41.72
C THR A 228 -83.66 38.52 41.99
N ARG A 229 -82.40 38.48 42.43
CA ARG A 229 -81.56 39.69 42.63
C ARG A 229 -81.22 40.42 41.34
N GLN A 230 -81.05 39.72 40.21
CA GLN A 230 -80.95 40.34 38.88
C GLN A 230 -82.23 41.12 38.52
N LYS A 231 -83.41 40.53 38.72
CA LYS A 231 -84.70 41.20 38.47
C LYS A 231 -84.93 42.40 39.38
N ALA A 232 -84.30 42.44 40.55
CA ALA A 232 -84.26 43.59 41.46
C ALA A 232 -83.21 44.67 41.10
N GLY A 233 -82.53 44.56 39.95
CA GLY A 233 -81.61 45.59 39.44
C GLY A 233 -80.15 45.45 39.83
N THR A 234 -79.75 44.34 40.49
CA THR A 234 -78.33 44.09 40.83
C THR A 234 -77.52 43.86 39.56
N THR A 235 -76.38 44.53 39.36
CA THR A 235 -75.57 44.34 38.15
C THR A 235 -74.82 43.00 38.15
N HIS A 236 -74.53 42.46 36.96
CA HIS A 236 -73.74 41.23 36.83
C HIS A 236 -72.34 41.36 37.48
N ALA A 237 -71.72 42.55 37.38
CA ALA A 237 -70.44 42.84 38.01
C ALA A 237 -70.49 42.79 39.54
N ALA A 238 -71.59 43.26 40.16
CA ALA A 238 -71.78 43.20 41.60
C ALA A 238 -71.89 41.74 42.10
N LEU A 239 -72.71 40.90 41.46
CA LEU A 239 -72.84 39.49 41.83
C LEU A 239 -71.55 38.68 41.56
N ALA A 240 -70.80 39.02 40.50
CA ALA A 240 -69.48 38.43 40.25
C ALA A 240 -68.46 38.80 41.34
N LYS A 241 -68.50 40.04 41.86
CA LYS A 241 -67.68 40.47 42.99
C LYS A 241 -68.08 39.75 44.29
N GLU A 242 -69.37 39.68 44.58
CA GLU A 242 -69.91 38.97 45.77
C GLU A 242 -69.47 37.49 45.78
N LEU A 243 -69.46 36.83 44.62
CA LEU A 243 -68.92 35.47 44.44
C LEU A 243 -67.42 35.35 44.74
N LEU A 244 -66.61 36.31 44.24
CA LEU A 244 -65.15 36.35 44.47
C LEU A 244 -64.79 36.65 45.93
N ASP A 245 -65.62 37.42 46.64
CA ASP A 245 -65.42 37.76 48.05
C ASP A 245 -65.85 36.64 49.02
N THR A 246 -66.42 35.52 48.53
CA THR A 246 -66.83 34.40 49.40
C THR A 246 -65.65 33.63 50.00
N ALA A 247 -65.87 33.07 51.20
CA ALA A 247 -64.91 32.20 51.87
C ALA A 247 -64.54 30.94 51.06
N ALA A 248 -65.41 30.50 50.15
CA ALA A 248 -65.14 29.38 49.24
C ALA A 248 -64.01 29.73 48.23
N TYR A 249 -64.01 30.93 47.67
CA TYR A 249 -62.97 31.39 46.74
C TYR A 249 -61.66 31.74 47.46
N SER A 250 -61.75 32.30 48.68
CA SER A 250 -60.58 32.65 49.50
C SER A 250 -59.63 31.46 49.77
N LYS A 251 -60.15 30.22 49.82
CA LYS A 251 -59.31 29.01 49.99
C LYS A 251 -58.42 28.68 48.77
N HIS A 252 -58.65 29.32 47.62
CA HIS A 252 -57.78 29.21 46.44
C HIS A 252 -56.81 30.39 46.25
N ILE A 253 -56.79 31.37 47.16
CA ILE A 253 -55.75 32.41 47.23
C ILE A 253 -54.99 32.33 48.55
N THR A 254 -54.41 31.15 48.81
CA THR A 254 -53.20 31.02 49.64
C THR A 254 -52.00 30.85 48.71
N GLY A 255 -51.80 31.87 47.86
CA GLY A 255 -50.58 31.99 47.08
C GLY A 255 -49.40 32.23 48.02
N VAL A 256 -48.62 31.18 48.27
CA VAL A 256 -47.29 31.30 48.89
C VAL A 256 -46.51 32.35 48.07
N ALA A 257 -45.85 33.28 48.75
CA ALA A 257 -45.04 34.29 48.07
C ALA A 257 -44.07 33.60 47.09
N PRO A 258 -43.90 34.11 45.85
CA PRO A 258 -43.14 33.40 44.83
C PRO A 258 -41.72 33.14 45.32
N THR A 259 -41.28 31.90 45.19
CA THR A 259 -39.98 31.41 45.65
C THR A 259 -39.02 31.25 44.47
N ALA A 260 -37.74 31.03 44.75
CA ALA A 260 -36.82 30.53 43.74
C ALA A 260 -37.25 29.11 43.28
N PRO A 261 -36.86 28.65 42.07
CA PRO A 261 -37.29 27.34 41.57
C PRO A 261 -36.79 26.16 42.43
N GLY A 262 -37.43 25.01 42.24
CA GLY A 262 -36.89 23.73 42.72
C GLY A 262 -35.59 23.34 41.98
N ALA A 263 -34.98 22.25 42.45
CA ALA A 263 -33.80 21.69 41.80
C ALA A 263 -34.17 21.00 40.47
N PRO A 264 -33.38 21.19 39.38
CA PRO A 264 -33.38 20.34 38.20
C PRO A 264 -33.03 18.87 38.52
N SER A 265 -33.42 17.94 37.65
CA SER A 265 -33.14 16.50 37.79
C SER A 265 -32.41 15.91 36.57
N ALA A 266 -32.02 14.63 36.66
CA ALA A 266 -31.45 13.83 35.57
C ALA A 266 -30.27 14.49 34.79
N VAL A 267 -29.33 15.14 35.51
CA VAL A 267 -28.17 15.77 34.86
C VAL A 267 -27.21 14.71 34.32
N VAL A 268 -27.17 14.57 32.99
CA VAL A 268 -26.26 13.68 32.26
C VAL A 268 -25.15 14.50 31.62
N ALA A 269 -23.91 14.01 31.68
CA ALA A 269 -22.73 14.66 31.12
C ALA A 269 -21.95 13.72 30.18
N SER A 270 -21.83 14.12 28.92
CA SER A 270 -21.08 13.40 27.88
C SER A 270 -19.76 14.14 27.59
N PRO A 271 -18.58 13.56 27.87
CA PRO A 271 -17.30 14.22 27.63
C PRO A 271 -16.95 14.34 26.13
N GLY A 272 -16.14 15.34 25.79
CA GLY A 272 -15.47 15.51 24.50
C GLY A 272 -14.10 16.16 24.68
N ASN A 273 -13.49 16.62 23.59
CA ASN A 273 -12.18 17.29 23.66
C ASN A 273 -12.30 18.70 24.26
N GLY A 274 -11.75 18.90 25.46
CA GLY A 274 -11.79 20.18 26.18
C GLY A 274 -13.19 20.64 26.60
N GLN A 275 -14.19 19.75 26.58
CA GLN A 275 -15.60 20.10 26.78
C GLN A 275 -16.43 18.94 27.32
N ALA A 276 -17.64 19.24 27.80
CA ALA A 276 -18.69 18.27 28.09
C ALA A 276 -20.06 18.80 27.61
N ALA A 277 -20.85 17.93 26.99
CA ALA A 277 -22.25 18.20 26.63
C ALA A 277 -23.18 17.75 27.77
N LEU A 278 -24.05 18.64 28.21
CA LEU A 278 -24.99 18.42 29.32
C LEU A 278 -26.44 18.40 28.84
N ILE A 279 -27.23 17.52 29.44
CA ILE A 279 -28.69 17.41 29.30
C ILE A 279 -29.27 17.24 30.72
N TRP A 280 -30.41 17.87 31.00
CA TRP A 280 -31.13 17.73 32.27
C TRP A 280 -32.65 17.89 32.10
N ASP A 281 -33.40 17.61 33.16
CA ASP A 281 -34.84 17.84 33.26
C ASP A 281 -35.17 19.16 33.97
N THR A 282 -36.30 19.78 33.59
CA THR A 282 -36.85 20.95 34.30
C THR A 282 -37.23 20.62 35.74
N PRO A 283 -37.06 21.55 36.71
CA PRO A 283 -37.56 21.39 38.07
C PRO A 283 -39.06 21.04 38.15
N SER A 284 -39.42 20.24 39.14
CA SER A 284 -40.83 19.89 39.43
C SER A 284 -41.68 21.05 39.96
N SER A 285 -41.05 22.16 40.37
CA SER A 285 -41.70 23.42 40.70
C SER A 285 -40.86 24.61 40.23
N SER A 286 -41.49 25.60 39.62
CA SER A 286 -40.85 26.83 39.16
C SER A 286 -40.90 27.97 40.20
N GLY A 287 -41.35 27.69 41.43
CA GLY A 287 -41.51 28.69 42.50
C GLY A 287 -42.68 29.67 42.28
N GLY A 288 -43.61 29.36 41.37
CA GLY A 288 -44.75 30.22 41.05
C GLY A 288 -44.50 31.27 39.96
N MET A 289 -43.28 31.34 39.41
CA MET A 289 -42.94 32.21 38.27
C MET A 289 -42.28 31.41 37.14
N THR A 290 -42.06 32.03 35.97
CA THR A 290 -41.41 31.40 34.82
C THR A 290 -39.90 31.24 35.04
N ILE A 291 -39.34 30.11 34.59
CA ILE A 291 -37.89 29.90 34.57
C ILE A 291 -37.28 30.78 33.47
N THR A 292 -36.32 31.63 33.84
CA THR A 292 -35.64 32.59 32.97
C THR A 292 -34.22 32.14 32.57
N GLY A 293 -33.67 31.14 33.24
CA GLY A 293 -32.35 30.60 32.94
C GLY A 293 -31.93 29.44 33.85
N TYR A 294 -30.71 28.96 33.63
CA TYR A 294 -30.04 27.93 34.44
C TYR A 294 -28.60 28.34 34.76
N VAL A 295 -28.13 27.94 35.94
CA VAL A 295 -26.73 28.12 36.40
C VAL A 295 -26.10 26.73 36.49
N ILE A 296 -25.12 26.46 35.63
CA ILE A 296 -24.37 25.20 35.59
C ILE A 296 -23.08 25.40 36.39
N THR A 297 -22.85 24.61 37.43
CA THR A 297 -21.60 24.62 38.21
C THR A 297 -20.81 23.32 37.97
N PRO A 298 -19.64 23.38 37.31
CA PRO A 298 -18.71 22.26 37.25
C PRO A 298 -17.99 22.06 38.60
N TYR A 299 -17.60 20.83 38.92
CA TYR A 299 -16.86 20.46 40.12
C TYR A 299 -15.68 19.56 39.78
N ILE A 300 -14.49 19.87 40.31
CA ILE A 300 -13.33 18.97 40.31
C ILE A 300 -13.24 18.38 41.72
N GLY A 301 -13.59 17.10 41.86
CA GLY A 301 -13.83 16.50 43.18
C GLY A 301 -14.93 17.25 43.93
N ALA A 302 -14.61 17.79 45.12
CA ALA A 302 -15.53 18.64 45.88
C ALA A 302 -15.46 20.14 45.52
N THR A 303 -14.44 20.57 44.76
CA THR A 303 -14.15 22.00 44.53
C THR A 303 -14.97 22.54 43.36
N ALA A 304 -15.90 23.44 43.67
CA ALA A 304 -16.68 24.18 42.66
C ALA A 304 -15.76 25.01 41.74
N GLN A 305 -16.05 24.98 40.45
CA GLN A 305 -15.41 25.80 39.42
C GLN A 305 -16.34 26.98 39.05
N THR A 306 -15.84 27.92 38.25
CA THR A 306 -16.60 29.08 37.77
C THR A 306 -17.93 28.66 37.14
N PRO A 307 -19.09 29.11 37.65
CA PRO A 307 -20.39 28.75 37.09
C PRO A 307 -20.61 29.34 35.69
N VAL A 308 -21.29 28.57 34.84
CA VAL A 308 -21.68 28.94 33.48
C VAL A 308 -23.18 29.15 33.42
N ASN A 309 -23.60 30.37 33.07
CA ASN A 309 -25.01 30.72 32.97
C ASN A 309 -25.59 30.36 31.59
N SER A 310 -26.90 30.07 31.58
CA SER A 310 -27.69 29.86 30.37
C SER A 310 -29.01 30.63 30.49
N THR A 311 -29.39 31.33 29.44
CA THR A 311 -30.61 32.16 29.36
C THR A 311 -31.73 31.40 28.66
N GLY A 312 -32.97 31.59 29.12
CA GLY A 312 -34.15 30.90 28.59
C GLY A 312 -34.40 29.54 29.22
N ASN A 313 -35.29 28.76 28.60
CA ASN A 313 -35.83 27.51 29.14
C ASN A 313 -35.14 26.23 28.64
N ALA A 314 -34.11 26.33 27.79
CA ALA A 314 -33.40 25.19 27.23
C ALA A 314 -32.67 24.36 28.30
N THR A 315 -32.93 23.04 28.34
CA THR A 315 -32.34 22.11 29.31
C THR A 315 -31.11 21.36 28.80
N THR A 316 -30.36 21.98 27.88
CA THR A 316 -29.10 21.45 27.36
C THR A 316 -28.04 22.55 27.25
N LYS A 317 -26.76 22.20 27.40
CA LYS A 317 -25.63 23.14 27.28
C LYS A 317 -24.33 22.38 26.99
N VAL A 318 -23.47 22.92 26.14
CA VAL A 318 -22.07 22.48 26.06
C VAL A 318 -21.22 23.40 26.95
N ILE A 319 -20.44 22.81 27.84
CA ILE A 319 -19.44 23.50 28.67
C ILE A 319 -18.07 23.27 28.06
N THR A 320 -17.41 24.33 27.62
CA THR A 320 -16.07 24.31 27.02
C THR A 320 -15.01 24.85 27.98
N GLY A 321 -13.73 24.71 27.65
CA GLY A 321 -12.62 25.18 28.49
C GLY A 321 -12.27 24.23 29.64
N LEU A 322 -12.74 22.98 29.56
CA LEU A 322 -12.42 21.94 30.54
C LEU A 322 -11.04 21.34 30.26
N VAL A 323 -10.30 20.97 31.30
CA VAL A 323 -8.99 20.33 31.18
C VAL A 323 -9.13 18.84 30.85
N ASN A 324 -8.53 18.39 29.74
CA ASN A 324 -8.48 16.97 29.36
C ASN A 324 -7.76 16.13 30.44
N GLY A 325 -8.28 14.95 30.74
CA GLY A 325 -7.79 14.05 31.79
C GLY A 325 -8.31 14.39 33.20
N THR A 326 -8.89 15.57 33.41
CA THR A 326 -9.54 15.95 34.68
C THR A 326 -10.99 15.47 34.70
N ALA A 327 -11.40 14.76 35.76
CA ALA A 327 -12.78 14.32 35.94
C ALA A 327 -13.65 15.46 36.50
N TYR A 328 -14.72 15.83 35.79
CA TYR A 328 -15.69 16.83 36.21
C TYR A 328 -17.04 16.19 36.53
N THR A 329 -17.69 16.65 37.61
CA THR A 329 -19.14 16.45 37.80
C THR A 329 -19.86 17.79 37.68
N PHE A 330 -21.14 17.78 37.32
CA PHE A 330 -21.91 18.99 37.06
C PHE A 330 -23.17 19.02 37.90
N LYS A 331 -23.47 20.18 38.49
CA LYS A 331 -24.78 20.48 39.09
C LYS A 331 -25.42 21.63 38.36
N VAL A 332 -26.75 21.64 38.29
CA VAL A 332 -27.54 22.68 37.64
C VAL A 332 -28.54 23.25 38.64
N SER A 333 -28.67 24.57 38.70
CA SER A 333 -29.79 25.28 39.36
C SER A 333 -30.64 25.97 38.30
N ALA A 334 -31.96 26.04 38.49
CA ALA A 334 -32.84 26.88 37.67
C ALA A 334 -33.00 28.28 38.28
N THR A 335 -33.29 29.29 37.47
CA THR A 335 -33.47 30.69 37.90
C THR A 335 -34.82 31.23 37.44
N ASN A 336 -35.49 32.02 38.27
CA ASN A 336 -36.69 32.79 37.93
C ASN A 336 -36.53 34.26 38.37
N GLY A 337 -37.61 35.06 38.31
CA GLY A 337 -37.59 36.47 38.71
C GLY A 337 -37.37 36.77 40.20
N VAL A 338 -37.36 35.76 41.08
CA VAL A 338 -37.03 35.90 42.52
C VAL A 338 -35.58 35.46 42.80
N GLY A 339 -35.04 34.53 42.02
CA GLY A 339 -33.62 34.17 42.08
C GLY A 339 -33.30 32.78 41.56
N THR A 340 -32.07 32.35 41.82
CA THR A 340 -31.56 31.01 41.51
C THR A 340 -31.93 30.02 42.60
N GLY A 341 -32.51 28.89 42.20
CA GLY A 341 -32.99 27.82 43.07
C GLY A 341 -31.91 26.83 43.51
N ALA A 342 -32.34 25.81 44.24
CA ALA A 342 -31.48 24.75 44.73
C ALA A 342 -30.75 24.01 43.58
N GLN A 343 -29.53 23.53 43.86
CA GLN A 343 -28.76 22.72 42.92
C GLN A 343 -29.38 21.32 42.79
N SER A 344 -29.29 20.76 41.58
CA SER A 344 -29.49 19.34 41.32
C SER A 344 -28.52 18.45 42.10
N ASN A 345 -28.82 17.15 42.14
CA ASN A 345 -27.79 16.13 42.33
C ASN A 345 -26.70 16.29 41.26
N ALA A 346 -25.47 15.88 41.59
CA ALA A 346 -24.36 15.92 40.65
C ALA A 346 -24.53 14.85 39.55
N SER A 347 -24.10 15.17 38.33
CA SER A 347 -23.95 14.18 37.26
C SER A 347 -22.93 13.10 37.63
N SER A 348 -22.98 11.97 36.93
CA SER A 348 -21.81 11.08 36.81
C SER A 348 -20.57 11.87 36.33
N ALA A 349 -19.38 11.40 36.70
CA ALA A 349 -18.13 12.05 36.31
C ALA A 349 -17.88 11.91 34.80
N ALA A 350 -17.68 13.03 34.12
CA ALA A 350 -17.24 13.11 32.74
C ALA A 350 -15.79 13.59 32.70
N THR A 351 -14.92 12.83 32.04
CA THR A 351 -13.49 13.17 31.87
C THR A 351 -13.25 13.54 30.41
N PRO A 352 -13.09 14.83 30.06
CA PRO A 352 -12.71 15.27 28.73
C PRO A 352 -11.41 14.62 28.26
N SER A 353 -11.29 14.33 26.97
CA SER A 353 -10.09 13.70 26.40
C SER A 353 -9.86 14.13 24.96
N ALA A 354 -8.58 14.16 24.56
CA ALA A 354 -8.22 14.39 23.17
C ALA A 354 -8.68 13.21 22.30
N SER A 355 -9.30 13.49 21.15
CA SER A 355 -9.63 12.45 20.17
C SER A 355 -8.34 11.91 19.56
N LEU A 356 -8.17 10.58 19.60
CA LEU A 356 -7.01 9.92 19.01
C LEU A 356 -7.16 9.85 17.48
N SER A 357 -6.09 10.15 16.76
CA SER A 357 -6.02 10.03 15.29
C SER A 357 -4.98 9.01 14.87
N ALA A 358 -4.98 8.63 13.58
CA ALA A 358 -3.81 8.01 12.98
C ALA A 358 -2.60 9.00 12.99
N PRO A 359 -1.35 8.52 12.82
CA PRO A 359 -0.17 9.37 12.84
C PRO A 359 -0.05 10.34 11.65
N GLY A 360 0.83 11.33 11.79
CA GLY A 360 1.31 12.13 10.66
C GLY A 360 2.19 11.32 9.70
N ALA A 361 2.62 11.95 8.61
CA ALA A 361 3.55 11.35 7.65
C ALA A 361 4.99 11.29 8.21
N PRO A 362 5.69 10.14 8.06
CA PRO A 362 7.14 10.06 8.18
C PRO A 362 7.86 10.99 7.19
N THR A 363 9.09 11.37 7.51
CA THR A 363 9.90 12.34 6.75
C THR A 363 11.24 11.74 6.32
N ALA A 364 12.00 12.47 5.48
CA ALA A 364 13.40 12.15 5.15
C ALA A 364 13.69 10.67 4.78
N VAL A 365 12.85 10.05 3.94
CA VAL A 365 13.02 8.65 3.54
C VAL A 365 14.23 8.49 2.62
N THR A 366 15.30 7.92 3.17
CA THR A 366 16.55 7.59 2.47
C THR A 366 16.59 6.11 2.13
N ALA A 367 17.26 5.77 1.03
CA ALA A 367 17.29 4.41 0.49
C ALA A 367 18.67 4.05 -0.08
N THR A 368 19.31 3.03 0.49
CA THR A 368 20.63 2.53 0.07
C THR A 368 20.50 1.17 -0.60
N ALA A 369 21.04 1.03 -1.80
CA ALA A 369 20.97 -0.22 -2.57
C ALA A 369 21.80 -1.35 -1.92
N GLY A 370 21.32 -2.58 -2.05
CA GLY A 370 22.08 -3.80 -1.81
C GLY A 370 21.70 -4.89 -2.81
N ASN A 371 22.17 -6.11 -2.57
CA ASN A 371 21.86 -7.26 -3.41
C ASN A 371 20.43 -7.77 -3.16
N ALA A 372 19.54 -7.62 -4.14
CA ALA A 372 18.12 -7.96 -4.05
C ALA A 372 17.39 -7.34 -2.83
N GLN A 373 17.92 -6.23 -2.31
CA GLN A 373 17.42 -5.56 -1.12
C GLN A 373 17.74 -4.06 -1.12
N VAL A 374 17.04 -3.31 -0.27
CA VAL A 374 17.32 -1.89 0.02
C VAL A 374 17.31 -1.70 1.53
N SER A 375 18.31 -1.01 2.06
CA SER A 375 18.31 -0.51 3.43
C SER A 375 17.67 0.88 3.46
N LEU A 376 16.57 1.02 4.21
CA LEU A 376 15.82 2.27 4.38
C LEU A 376 16.06 2.87 5.77
N SER A 377 16.10 4.20 5.82
CA SER A 377 16.03 4.98 7.06
C SER A 377 15.16 6.22 6.84
N TRP A 378 14.39 6.61 7.85
CA TRP A 378 13.47 7.74 7.78
C TRP A 378 13.40 8.52 9.10
N GLY A 379 12.84 9.74 9.05
CA GLY A 379 12.44 10.51 10.21
C GLY A 379 11.05 10.08 10.71
N ALA A 380 10.89 10.00 12.03
CA ALA A 380 9.59 9.78 12.66
C ALA A 380 8.58 10.88 12.28
N PRO A 381 7.26 10.61 12.31
CA PRO A 381 6.26 11.63 12.02
C PRO A 381 6.21 12.69 13.12
N GLY A 382 6.01 13.96 12.74
CA GLY A 382 5.93 15.09 13.68
C GLY A 382 4.73 15.07 14.64
N SER A 383 3.78 14.14 14.44
CA SER A 383 2.73 13.81 15.41
C SER A 383 2.42 12.32 15.34
N ASN A 384 2.20 11.72 16.51
CA ASN A 384 1.79 10.33 16.67
C ASN A 384 0.26 10.16 16.75
N GLY A 385 -0.53 11.24 16.64
CA GLY A 385 -1.99 11.21 16.77
C GLY A 385 -2.51 10.94 18.19
N GLY A 386 -1.67 11.13 19.21
CA GLY A 386 -2.01 10.87 20.62
C GLY A 386 -1.87 9.40 21.06
N SER A 387 -1.54 8.49 20.14
CA SER A 387 -1.31 7.06 20.42
C SER A 387 0.12 6.66 20.05
N THR A 388 0.70 5.67 20.74
CA THR A 388 2.07 5.23 20.50
C THR A 388 2.25 4.61 19.11
N ILE A 389 3.38 4.89 18.46
CA ILE A 389 3.73 4.24 17.19
C ILE A 389 4.09 2.78 17.47
N ILE A 390 3.32 1.86 16.87
CA ILE A 390 3.48 0.41 17.02
C ILE A 390 4.17 -0.24 15.80
N GLY A 391 4.35 0.51 14.72
CA GLY A 391 5.00 0.03 13.49
C GLY A 391 5.01 1.06 12.37
N TYR A 392 5.50 0.65 11.20
CA TYR A 392 5.47 1.41 9.96
C TYR A 392 5.04 0.51 8.79
N VAL A 393 4.38 1.11 7.80
CA VAL A 393 3.94 0.48 6.55
C VAL A 393 4.80 1.04 5.41
N ILE A 394 5.67 0.20 4.85
CA ILE A 394 6.65 0.57 3.82
C ILE A 394 6.17 0.05 2.47
N THR A 395 5.85 0.93 1.53
CA THR A 395 5.38 0.56 0.19
C THR A 395 6.46 0.82 -0.85
N PRO A 396 6.98 -0.22 -1.53
CA PRO A 396 7.84 -0.07 -2.71
C PRO A 396 7.01 0.33 -3.93
N TYR A 397 7.61 1.07 -4.86
CA TYR A 397 7.01 1.46 -6.14
C TYR A 397 7.98 1.18 -7.29
N ILE A 398 7.49 0.59 -8.38
CA ILE A 398 8.20 0.47 -9.66
C ILE A 398 7.56 1.49 -10.61
N GLY A 399 8.27 2.58 -10.90
CA GLY A 399 7.67 3.77 -11.49
C GLY A 399 6.53 4.29 -10.60
N ALA A 400 5.31 4.37 -11.15
CA ALA A 400 4.11 4.72 -10.38
C ALA A 400 3.38 3.51 -9.75
N ALA A 401 3.76 2.27 -10.08
CA ALA A 401 3.04 1.08 -9.66
C ALA A 401 3.47 0.62 -8.25
N ALA A 402 2.56 0.71 -7.28
CA ALA A 402 2.76 0.19 -5.93
C ALA A 402 2.98 -1.34 -5.95
N GLN A 403 3.91 -1.81 -5.11
CA GLN A 403 4.21 -3.22 -4.87
C GLN A 403 3.69 -3.63 -3.49
N SER A 404 3.76 -4.92 -3.16
CA SER A 404 3.33 -5.44 -1.85
C SER A 404 4.04 -4.70 -0.68
N PRO A 405 3.29 -4.11 0.27
CA PRO A 405 3.87 -3.37 1.38
C PRO A 405 4.52 -4.30 2.42
N THR A 406 5.58 -3.81 3.04
CA THR A 406 6.28 -4.44 4.17
C THR A 406 5.89 -3.75 5.47
N TYR A 407 5.49 -4.54 6.47
CA TYR A 407 5.15 -4.03 7.81
C TYR A 407 6.34 -4.19 8.77
N THR A 408 6.48 -3.24 9.70
CA THR A 408 7.42 -3.31 10.83
C THR A 408 6.68 -3.33 12.16
N THR A 409 7.36 -3.77 13.22
CA THR A 409 6.89 -3.72 14.61
C THR A 409 7.80 -2.81 15.43
N GLY A 410 7.22 -2.08 16.38
CA GLY A 410 7.90 -1.08 17.19
C GLY A 410 8.19 0.23 16.46
N SER A 411 8.86 1.15 17.16
CA SER A 411 9.07 2.54 16.73
C SER A 411 10.35 2.78 15.91
N SER A 412 11.12 1.73 15.57
CA SER A 412 12.38 1.85 14.81
C SER A 412 12.15 2.47 13.43
N THR A 413 12.94 3.49 13.09
CA THR A 413 12.86 4.22 11.81
C THR A 413 13.85 3.71 10.76
N THR A 414 14.19 2.42 10.82
CA THR A 414 15.08 1.75 9.87
C THR A 414 14.53 0.37 9.51
N ARG A 415 14.72 -0.07 8.26
CA ARG A 415 14.36 -1.42 7.81
C ARG A 415 15.10 -1.82 6.54
N VAL A 416 15.56 -3.07 6.48
CA VAL A 416 15.94 -3.70 5.21
C VAL A 416 14.69 -4.31 4.56
N VAL A 417 14.45 -3.95 3.30
CA VAL A 417 13.41 -4.54 2.44
C VAL A 417 14.11 -5.50 1.47
N THR A 418 13.78 -6.79 1.56
CA THR A 418 14.42 -7.89 0.81
C THR A 418 13.48 -8.46 -0.27
N GLY A 419 14.04 -9.18 -1.25
CA GLY A 419 13.26 -9.81 -2.32
C GLY A 419 12.97 -8.89 -3.51
N LEU A 420 13.77 -7.83 -3.65
CA LEU A 420 13.68 -6.86 -4.75
C LEU A 420 14.47 -7.35 -5.97
N THR A 421 14.06 -6.94 -7.16
CA THR A 421 14.74 -7.34 -8.41
C THR A 421 15.96 -6.46 -8.66
N ASN A 422 17.15 -7.06 -8.74
CA ASN A 422 18.36 -6.36 -9.16
C ASN A 422 18.22 -5.78 -10.57
N GLY A 423 18.64 -4.52 -10.76
CA GLY A 423 18.50 -3.78 -12.02
C GLY A 423 17.15 -3.06 -12.18
N THR A 424 16.12 -3.39 -11.40
CA THR A 424 14.86 -2.65 -11.36
C THR A 424 15.00 -1.40 -10.48
N ALA A 425 14.58 -0.24 -11.00
CA ALA A 425 14.55 1.00 -10.25
C ALA A 425 13.29 1.07 -9.34
N TYR A 426 13.49 1.32 -8.05
CA TYR A 426 12.44 1.46 -7.05
C TYR A 426 12.44 2.86 -6.43
N THR A 427 11.27 3.30 -5.95
CA THR A 427 11.15 4.32 -4.89
C THR A 427 10.33 3.77 -3.74
N PHE A 428 10.45 4.36 -2.55
CA PHE A 428 9.75 3.90 -1.34
C PHE A 428 8.96 5.03 -0.70
N LYS A 429 7.78 4.71 -0.17
CA LYS A 429 7.06 5.56 0.77
C LYS A 429 6.84 4.81 2.08
N VAL A 430 6.75 5.56 3.17
CA VAL A 430 6.54 5.02 4.51
C VAL A 430 5.37 5.76 5.16
N ALA A 431 4.44 5.04 5.77
CA ALA A 431 3.46 5.57 6.72
C ALA A 431 3.74 5.00 8.12
N ALA A 432 3.42 5.75 9.17
CA ALA A 432 3.49 5.27 10.55
C ALA A 432 2.15 4.64 10.98
N LEU A 433 2.19 3.68 11.90
CA LEU A 433 1.02 2.95 12.41
C LEU A 433 0.94 3.11 13.94
N ASN A 434 -0.23 3.46 14.46
CA ASN A 434 -0.52 3.50 15.91
C ASN A 434 -1.77 2.66 16.24
N GLY A 435 -2.29 2.74 17.47
CA GLY A 435 -3.49 2.01 17.89
C GLY A 435 -4.82 2.45 17.24
N VAL A 436 -4.83 3.54 16.46
CA VAL A 436 -6.00 4.00 15.68
C VAL A 436 -5.92 3.52 14.23
N GLY A 437 -4.73 3.51 13.64
CA GLY A 437 -4.51 3.00 12.28
C GLY A 437 -3.27 3.55 11.59
N THR A 438 -3.19 3.30 10.28
CA THR A 438 -2.10 3.77 9.40
C THR A 438 -2.28 5.26 9.08
N GLY A 439 -1.23 6.04 9.30
CA GLY A 439 -1.18 7.46 9.01
C GLY A 439 -0.93 7.79 7.54
N ALA A 440 -0.70 9.07 7.26
CA ALA A 440 -0.34 9.52 5.91
C ALA A 440 1.00 8.92 5.44
N GLN A 441 1.10 8.67 4.12
CA GLN A 441 2.35 8.25 3.49
C GLN A 441 3.31 9.44 3.32
N SER A 442 4.60 9.17 3.46
CA SER A 442 5.69 10.12 3.18
C SER A 442 5.73 10.54 1.71
N SER A 443 6.53 11.59 1.44
CA SER A 443 7.14 11.78 0.12
C SER A 443 7.91 10.51 -0.30
N SER A 444 8.03 10.27 -1.61
CA SER A 444 8.88 9.18 -2.11
C SER A 444 10.35 9.41 -1.75
N SER A 445 11.07 8.33 -1.48
CA SER A 445 12.54 8.33 -1.49
C SER A 445 13.09 8.75 -2.86
N SER A 446 14.38 9.09 -2.90
CA SER A 446 15.15 9.05 -4.15
C SER A 446 15.03 7.67 -4.81
N THR A 447 15.13 7.64 -6.14
CA THR A 447 15.19 6.39 -6.91
C THR A 447 16.43 5.58 -6.53
N VAL A 448 16.25 4.28 -6.30
CA VAL A 448 17.32 3.35 -5.93
C VAL A 448 17.19 2.06 -6.74
N THR A 449 18.31 1.53 -7.22
CA THR A 449 18.35 0.30 -8.02
C THR A 449 19.19 -0.74 -7.28
N PRO A 450 18.58 -1.81 -6.73
CA PRO A 450 19.32 -2.94 -6.17
C PRO A 450 20.28 -3.53 -7.20
N THR A 451 21.47 -3.90 -6.77
CA THR A 451 22.52 -4.43 -7.64
C THR A 451 23.22 -5.60 -6.98
N ALA A 452 23.52 -6.64 -7.77
CA ALA A 452 24.39 -7.71 -7.31
C ALA A 452 25.81 -7.19 -7.10
N PRO A 453 26.57 -7.71 -6.12
CA PRO A 453 27.98 -7.33 -5.96
C PRO A 453 28.76 -7.72 -7.22
N ALA A 454 29.66 -6.85 -7.68
CA ALA A 454 30.54 -7.17 -8.80
C ALA A 454 31.39 -8.41 -8.47
N LEU A 455 31.43 -9.36 -9.40
CA LEU A 455 32.22 -10.57 -9.27
C LEU A 455 33.67 -10.26 -9.64
N ALA A 456 34.62 -10.59 -8.77
CA ALA A 456 36.04 -10.50 -9.10
C ALA A 456 36.53 -11.81 -9.73
N ALA A 457 36.93 -11.79 -11.00
CA ALA A 457 37.66 -12.90 -11.63
C ALA A 457 39.15 -12.87 -11.22
N LYS A 458 39.74 -14.07 -11.07
CA LYS A 458 41.20 -14.27 -10.92
C LYS A 458 41.84 -14.94 -12.15
N ALA A 459 41.03 -15.54 -13.02
CA ALA A 459 41.45 -16.15 -14.27
C ALA A 459 40.27 -16.19 -15.26
N ILE A 460 40.58 -16.16 -16.56
CA ILE A 460 39.60 -16.30 -17.66
C ILE A 460 40.07 -17.35 -18.66
N SER A 461 39.12 -17.95 -19.38
CA SER A 461 39.38 -18.72 -20.60
C SER A 461 38.28 -18.49 -21.60
N VAL A 462 38.67 -18.23 -22.85
CA VAL A 462 37.76 -18.05 -23.98
C VAL A 462 37.78 -19.34 -24.82
N GLY A 463 36.61 -19.93 -25.03
CA GLY A 463 36.36 -21.03 -25.97
C GLY A 463 35.82 -20.50 -27.31
N ASP A 464 35.48 -21.40 -28.23
CA ASP A 464 35.18 -20.97 -29.62
C ASP A 464 33.77 -20.35 -29.76
N THR A 465 32.81 -20.79 -28.93
CA THR A 465 31.43 -20.26 -28.87
C THR A 465 30.97 -19.91 -27.46
N HIS A 466 31.83 -20.08 -26.45
CA HIS A 466 31.55 -19.81 -25.05
C HIS A 466 32.79 -19.32 -24.31
N SER A 467 32.61 -18.67 -23.16
CA SER A 467 33.67 -18.09 -22.34
C SER A 467 33.44 -18.44 -20.87
N CYS A 468 34.51 -18.55 -20.09
CA CYS A 468 34.47 -18.86 -18.67
C CYS A 468 35.44 -18.00 -17.85
N ALA A 469 35.11 -17.77 -16.59
CA ALA A 469 35.95 -17.10 -15.60
C ALA A 469 35.96 -17.88 -14.28
N VAL A 470 37.13 -17.94 -13.63
CA VAL A 470 37.25 -18.39 -12.23
C VAL A 470 37.22 -17.17 -11.33
N LEU A 471 36.36 -17.17 -10.34
CA LEU A 471 36.26 -16.10 -9.35
C LEU A 471 37.40 -16.19 -8.32
N THR A 472 37.66 -15.10 -7.61
CA THR A 472 38.55 -15.06 -6.43
C THR A 472 38.18 -16.17 -5.43
N SER A 473 36.88 -16.38 -5.18
CA SER A 473 36.33 -17.45 -4.34
C SER A 473 36.68 -18.89 -4.78
N GLY A 474 37.13 -19.09 -6.02
CA GLY A 474 37.31 -20.41 -6.63
C GLY A 474 36.07 -20.96 -7.33
N SER A 475 34.92 -20.30 -7.23
CA SER A 475 33.74 -20.66 -8.05
C SER A 475 33.98 -20.35 -9.52
N VAL A 476 33.36 -21.10 -10.44
CA VAL A 476 33.43 -20.81 -11.89
C VAL A 476 32.14 -20.18 -12.39
N ARG A 477 32.26 -19.32 -13.40
CA ARG A 477 31.17 -18.75 -14.19
C ARG A 477 31.43 -19.01 -15.68
N CYS A 478 30.41 -19.33 -16.47
CA CYS A 478 30.51 -19.49 -17.92
C CYS A 478 29.31 -18.86 -18.65
N TRP A 479 29.50 -18.41 -19.89
CA TRP A 479 28.49 -17.79 -20.77
C TRP A 479 28.78 -18.05 -22.26
N GLY A 480 27.83 -17.75 -23.15
CA GLY A 480 27.85 -18.09 -24.57
C GLY A 480 26.97 -19.29 -24.91
N ASP A 481 27.37 -20.08 -25.91
CA ASP A 481 26.66 -21.31 -26.28
C ASP A 481 26.68 -22.35 -25.15
N ASN A 482 25.61 -23.14 -25.10
CA ASN A 482 25.46 -24.27 -24.20
C ASN A 482 24.82 -25.49 -24.87
N SER A 483 24.74 -25.52 -26.21
CA SER A 483 24.09 -26.60 -26.97
C SER A 483 24.55 -28.01 -26.56
N GLN A 484 25.80 -28.15 -26.12
CA GLN A 484 26.41 -29.40 -25.68
C GLN A 484 26.56 -29.53 -24.14
N GLY A 485 26.05 -28.56 -23.36
CA GLY A 485 26.21 -28.49 -21.91
C GLY A 485 27.52 -27.82 -21.46
N GLN A 486 28.25 -27.13 -22.34
CA GLN A 486 29.59 -26.60 -22.08
C GLN A 486 29.66 -25.45 -21.05
N LEU A 487 28.52 -24.90 -20.62
CA LEU A 487 28.45 -23.98 -19.47
C LEU A 487 28.38 -24.69 -18.11
N GLY A 488 28.14 -26.01 -18.09
CA GLY A 488 28.27 -26.84 -16.87
C GLY A 488 27.25 -26.54 -15.77
N ASN A 489 26.13 -25.92 -16.13
CA ASN A 489 25.11 -25.37 -15.23
C ASN A 489 23.89 -26.30 -15.02
N GLY A 490 23.97 -27.56 -15.46
CA GLY A 490 22.85 -28.52 -15.44
C GLY A 490 21.87 -28.40 -16.59
N SER A 491 22.08 -27.50 -17.56
CA SER A 491 21.20 -27.29 -18.73
C SER A 491 21.96 -27.28 -20.05
N ASN A 492 21.23 -27.31 -21.17
CA ASN A 492 21.72 -27.00 -22.52
C ASN A 492 21.33 -25.58 -22.98
N ALA A 493 20.78 -24.74 -22.09
CA ALA A 493 20.33 -23.39 -22.44
C ALA A 493 21.53 -22.43 -22.52
N ALA A 494 21.73 -21.80 -23.69
CA ALA A 494 22.74 -20.76 -23.88
C ALA A 494 22.51 -19.56 -22.94
N SER A 495 23.53 -18.74 -22.70
CA SER A 495 23.38 -17.55 -21.84
C SER A 495 24.24 -16.38 -22.27
N LEU A 496 23.58 -15.24 -22.50
CA LEU A 496 24.22 -13.97 -22.87
C LEU A 496 24.93 -13.28 -21.67
N THR A 497 24.90 -13.90 -20.48
CA THR A 497 25.50 -13.39 -19.24
C THR A 497 26.08 -14.54 -18.40
N PRO A 498 27.07 -14.28 -17.51
CA PRO A 498 27.74 -15.31 -16.71
C PRO A 498 26.80 -16.13 -15.81
N LYS A 499 26.72 -17.44 -16.04
CA LYS A 499 26.00 -18.42 -15.19
C LYS A 499 26.98 -19.22 -14.33
N ALA A 500 26.54 -19.67 -13.16
CA ALA A 500 27.32 -20.52 -12.28
C ALA A 500 27.51 -21.93 -12.89
N VAL A 501 28.73 -22.46 -12.80
CA VAL A 501 28.99 -23.88 -13.04
C VAL A 501 28.56 -24.67 -11.80
N SER A 502 27.80 -25.74 -11.99
CA SER A 502 27.35 -26.62 -10.92
C SER A 502 28.53 -27.26 -10.18
N SER A 503 28.40 -27.42 -8.85
CA SER A 503 29.36 -28.09 -7.94
C SER A 503 30.83 -27.62 -7.91
N ILE A 504 31.26 -26.63 -8.72
CA ILE A 504 32.63 -26.09 -8.67
C ILE A 504 32.72 -24.87 -7.75
N THR A 505 33.33 -25.06 -6.58
CA THR A 505 33.58 -24.00 -5.60
C THR A 505 35.07 -23.68 -5.40
N ASN A 506 35.98 -24.57 -5.77
CA ASN A 506 37.40 -24.52 -5.39
C ASN A 506 38.37 -24.65 -6.58
N ALA A 507 38.03 -24.10 -7.74
CA ALA A 507 38.89 -24.11 -8.92
C ALA A 507 40.13 -23.22 -8.77
N LYS A 508 41.26 -23.76 -9.25
CA LYS A 508 42.53 -23.08 -9.47
C LYS A 508 42.54 -22.39 -10.84
N SER A 509 42.14 -23.11 -11.89
CA SER A 509 42.08 -22.64 -13.28
C SER A 509 40.94 -23.31 -14.07
N VAL A 510 40.58 -22.71 -15.21
CA VAL A 510 39.60 -23.24 -16.17
C VAL A 510 40.18 -23.12 -17.58
N SER A 511 39.84 -24.06 -18.47
CA SER A 511 40.12 -24.02 -19.90
C SER A 511 38.84 -24.36 -20.66
N ALA A 512 38.40 -23.44 -21.50
CA ALA A 512 37.28 -23.59 -22.42
C ALA A 512 37.80 -23.93 -23.82
N GLY A 513 37.37 -25.08 -24.35
CA GLY A 513 37.66 -25.52 -25.71
C GLY A 513 36.58 -25.10 -26.70
N SER A 514 36.36 -25.91 -27.74
CA SER A 514 35.36 -25.57 -28.78
C SER A 514 33.91 -25.79 -28.35
N SER A 515 33.65 -26.89 -27.66
CA SER A 515 32.31 -27.31 -27.20
C SER A 515 32.33 -28.11 -25.90
N HIS A 516 33.41 -27.95 -25.13
CA HIS A 516 33.60 -28.53 -23.81
C HIS A 516 34.53 -27.65 -22.97
N THR A 517 34.54 -27.87 -21.67
CA THR A 517 35.30 -27.08 -20.69
C THR A 517 35.90 -28.02 -19.66
N CYS A 518 37.10 -27.71 -19.18
CA CYS A 518 37.75 -28.42 -18.07
C CYS A 518 38.26 -27.42 -17.02
N ALA A 519 38.30 -27.82 -15.76
CA ALA A 519 38.87 -27.05 -14.65
C ALA A 519 39.80 -27.91 -13.79
N VAL A 520 40.89 -27.30 -13.31
CA VAL A 520 41.76 -27.88 -12.28
C VAL A 520 41.30 -27.35 -10.93
N LEU A 521 41.00 -28.25 -10.00
CA LEU A 521 40.66 -27.88 -8.62
C LEU A 521 41.93 -27.58 -7.81
N THR A 522 41.78 -26.89 -6.69
CA THR A 522 42.88 -26.64 -5.73
C THR A 522 43.55 -27.92 -5.21
N THR A 523 42.85 -29.06 -5.24
CA THR A 523 43.39 -30.39 -4.91
C THR A 523 44.25 -31.01 -6.02
N GLY A 524 44.30 -30.43 -7.22
CA GLY A 524 44.92 -31.02 -8.41
C GLY A 524 44.00 -31.95 -9.20
N ALA A 525 42.81 -32.29 -8.69
CA ALA A 525 41.84 -33.08 -9.43
C ALA A 525 41.25 -32.29 -10.61
N VAL A 526 41.00 -32.95 -11.74
CA VAL A 526 40.38 -32.32 -12.92
C VAL A 526 38.89 -32.65 -13.00
N ARG A 527 38.10 -31.67 -13.45
CA ARG A 527 36.68 -31.82 -13.79
C ARG A 527 36.44 -31.30 -15.20
N CYS A 528 35.67 -32.00 -16.02
CA CYS A 528 35.31 -31.58 -17.38
C CYS A 528 33.80 -31.69 -17.64
N TRP A 529 33.27 -30.90 -18.56
CA TRP A 529 31.84 -30.90 -18.95
C TRP A 529 31.64 -30.38 -20.39
N GLY A 530 30.45 -30.55 -20.93
CA GLY A 530 30.08 -30.26 -22.32
C GLY A 530 30.07 -31.50 -23.20
N SER A 531 30.37 -31.31 -24.49
CA SER A 531 30.43 -32.38 -25.49
C SER A 531 31.52 -33.40 -25.15
N ASN A 532 31.19 -34.69 -25.26
CA ASN A 532 32.13 -35.80 -25.00
C ASN A 532 32.36 -36.69 -26.23
N ILE A 533 32.06 -36.18 -27.43
CA ILE A 533 32.35 -36.87 -28.70
C ILE A 533 33.84 -37.28 -28.72
N GLN A 534 34.10 -38.55 -29.06
CA GLN A 534 35.42 -39.20 -29.02
C GLN A 534 36.09 -39.22 -27.62
N GLY A 535 35.33 -39.04 -26.52
CA GLY A 535 35.81 -39.22 -25.15
C GLY A 535 36.55 -38.03 -24.54
N LYS A 536 36.38 -36.82 -25.10
CA LYS A 536 37.14 -35.61 -24.72
C LYS A 536 36.89 -35.06 -23.31
N LEU A 537 35.96 -35.63 -22.53
CA LEU A 537 35.83 -35.36 -21.08
C LEU A 537 36.70 -36.29 -20.21
N GLY A 538 37.28 -37.37 -20.76
CA GLY A 538 38.28 -38.19 -20.07
C GLY A 538 37.75 -39.06 -18.93
N ASN A 539 36.45 -39.28 -18.87
CA ASN A 539 35.74 -39.98 -17.80
C ASN A 539 35.44 -41.46 -18.11
N GLY A 540 36.06 -42.04 -19.15
CA GLY A 540 35.77 -43.39 -19.65
C GLY A 540 34.57 -43.47 -20.60
N SER A 541 33.69 -42.47 -20.61
CA SER A 541 32.49 -42.40 -21.47
C SER A 541 32.71 -41.54 -22.72
N THR A 542 31.78 -41.66 -23.67
CA THR A 542 31.61 -40.75 -24.83
C THR A 542 30.33 -39.90 -24.74
N ASN A 543 29.55 -40.04 -23.66
CA ASN A 543 28.31 -39.28 -23.45
C ASN A 543 28.60 -37.86 -22.94
N ALA A 544 27.98 -36.86 -23.55
CA ALA A 544 28.07 -35.46 -23.13
C ALA A 544 27.52 -35.25 -21.70
N SER A 545 27.94 -34.17 -21.03
CA SER A 545 27.43 -33.85 -19.69
C SER A 545 27.22 -32.36 -19.49
N THR A 546 26.03 -31.99 -18.99
CA THR A 546 25.68 -30.62 -18.60
C THR A 546 26.23 -30.21 -17.23
N VAL A 547 26.95 -31.12 -16.54
CA VAL A 547 27.57 -30.90 -15.23
C VAL A 547 29.02 -31.41 -15.19
N PRO A 548 29.87 -30.92 -14.27
CA PRO A 548 31.28 -31.33 -14.20
C PRO A 548 31.49 -32.78 -13.73
N VAL A 549 31.95 -33.64 -14.65
CA VAL A 549 32.37 -35.02 -14.37
C VAL A 549 33.86 -35.11 -14.04
N ALA A 550 34.27 -36.14 -13.30
CA ALA A 550 35.67 -36.39 -12.97
C ALA A 550 36.44 -36.98 -14.16
N VAL A 551 37.66 -36.49 -14.39
CA VAL A 551 38.60 -37.11 -15.33
C VAL A 551 39.24 -38.33 -14.66
N SER A 552 39.23 -39.48 -15.33
CA SER A 552 39.74 -40.74 -14.80
C SER A 552 41.24 -40.68 -14.51
N GLY A 553 41.64 -41.08 -13.30
CA GLY A 553 43.05 -41.17 -12.90
C GLY A 553 43.81 -39.85 -12.70
N ILE A 554 43.17 -38.67 -12.81
CA ILE A 554 43.85 -37.37 -12.69
C ILE A 554 43.49 -36.67 -11.37
N THR A 555 44.39 -36.81 -10.39
CA THR A 555 44.26 -36.24 -9.04
C THR A 555 45.26 -35.13 -8.73
N ASN A 556 46.34 -34.99 -9.50
CA ASN A 556 47.50 -34.16 -9.16
C ASN A 556 47.96 -33.21 -10.30
N ALA A 557 47.02 -32.73 -11.12
CA ALA A 557 47.29 -31.83 -12.23
C ALA A 557 47.69 -30.41 -11.78
N THR A 558 48.64 -29.80 -12.50
CA THR A 558 49.06 -28.41 -12.31
C THR A 558 48.31 -27.45 -13.23
N THR A 559 47.99 -27.88 -14.45
CA THR A 559 47.19 -27.18 -15.46
C THR A 559 46.47 -28.16 -16.41
N VAL A 560 45.42 -27.68 -17.09
CA VAL A 560 44.65 -28.41 -18.11
C VAL A 560 44.38 -27.49 -19.30
N SER A 561 44.35 -28.05 -20.50
CA SER A 561 43.96 -27.38 -21.74
C SER A 561 42.93 -28.21 -22.50
N ALA A 562 41.80 -27.59 -22.84
CA ALA A 562 40.73 -28.16 -23.65
C ALA A 562 40.82 -27.59 -25.07
N GLY A 563 40.98 -28.46 -26.07
CA GLY A 563 41.02 -28.10 -27.49
C GLY A 563 39.66 -28.18 -28.17
N SER A 564 39.63 -28.45 -29.48
CA SER A 564 38.35 -28.64 -30.17
C SER A 564 37.77 -30.04 -29.98
N THR A 565 38.62 -31.08 -30.05
CA THR A 565 38.22 -32.50 -30.07
C THR A 565 39.00 -33.38 -29.09
N HIS A 566 39.94 -32.82 -28.35
CA HIS A 566 40.77 -33.48 -27.35
C HIS A 566 41.13 -32.51 -26.20
N SER A 567 41.68 -33.06 -25.13
CA SER A 567 42.12 -32.34 -23.92
C SER A 567 43.46 -32.90 -23.44
N CYS A 568 44.27 -32.06 -22.78
CA CYS A 568 45.54 -32.47 -22.17
C CYS A 568 45.75 -31.80 -20.81
N ALA A 569 46.41 -32.49 -19.88
CA ALA A 569 46.81 -31.97 -18.57
C ALA A 569 48.30 -32.21 -18.31
N VAL A 570 48.92 -31.31 -17.55
CA VAL A 570 50.26 -31.49 -16.96
C VAL A 570 50.08 -31.93 -15.51
N LEU A 571 50.80 -32.96 -15.09
CA LEU A 571 50.83 -33.42 -13.69
C LEU A 571 51.90 -32.67 -12.89
N SER A 572 51.79 -32.70 -11.57
CA SER A 572 52.81 -32.16 -10.63
C SER A 572 54.19 -32.80 -10.79
N THR A 573 54.28 -33.99 -11.41
CA THR A 573 55.52 -34.65 -11.80
C THR A 573 56.15 -34.10 -13.09
N GLY A 574 55.50 -33.17 -13.80
CA GLY A 574 55.91 -32.69 -15.12
C GLY A 574 55.50 -33.60 -16.28
N ALA A 575 54.95 -34.79 -16.01
CA ALA A 575 54.42 -35.68 -17.04
C ALA A 575 53.11 -35.14 -17.66
N VAL A 576 52.92 -35.36 -18.96
CA VAL A 576 51.69 -34.95 -19.67
C VAL A 576 50.75 -36.15 -19.87
N ARG A 577 49.44 -35.87 -19.81
CA ARG A 577 48.36 -36.82 -20.09
C ARG A 577 47.36 -36.19 -21.06
N CYS A 578 46.91 -36.90 -22.08
CA CYS A 578 45.93 -36.40 -23.06
C CYS A 578 44.79 -37.41 -23.29
N TRP A 579 43.61 -36.95 -23.69
CA TRP A 579 42.42 -37.77 -23.98
C TRP A 579 41.50 -37.10 -25.01
N GLY A 580 40.55 -37.86 -25.56
CA GLY A 580 39.69 -37.46 -26.67
C GLY A 580 40.13 -38.05 -28.01
N TYR A 581 39.88 -37.32 -29.10
CA TYR A 581 40.19 -37.76 -30.46
C TYR A 581 41.68 -37.65 -30.80
N SER A 582 42.29 -38.72 -31.33
CA SER A 582 43.71 -38.76 -31.76
C SER A 582 43.92 -38.74 -33.28
N GLY A 583 43.01 -38.14 -34.06
CA GLY A 583 43.30 -37.82 -35.47
C GLY A 583 44.67 -37.13 -35.60
N ASP A 584 45.48 -37.58 -36.56
CA ASP A 584 46.89 -37.17 -36.77
C ASP A 584 47.83 -37.39 -35.58
N GLY A 585 47.41 -38.17 -34.57
CA GLY A 585 48.21 -38.53 -33.40
C GLY A 585 48.31 -37.45 -32.32
N LYS A 586 47.35 -36.51 -32.26
CA LYS A 586 47.39 -35.35 -31.34
C LYS A 586 47.27 -35.67 -29.84
N LEU A 587 47.07 -36.94 -29.45
CA LEU A 587 47.28 -37.40 -28.07
C LEU A 587 48.76 -37.69 -27.74
N GLY A 588 49.65 -37.78 -28.72
CA GLY A 588 51.11 -37.80 -28.50
C GLY A 588 51.68 -39.11 -27.93
N ASN A 589 50.88 -40.18 -27.95
CA ASN A 589 51.21 -41.51 -27.42
C ASN A 589 51.73 -42.49 -28.49
N GLY A 590 52.09 -41.99 -29.68
CA GLY A 590 52.45 -42.82 -30.84
C GLY A 590 51.27 -43.39 -31.64
N SER A 591 50.02 -43.15 -31.23
CA SER A 591 48.82 -43.74 -31.85
C SER A 591 47.82 -42.70 -32.35
N THR A 592 47.14 -43.04 -33.45
CA THR A 592 46.00 -42.30 -34.01
C THR A 592 44.64 -42.68 -33.41
N ASN A 593 44.61 -43.66 -32.50
CA ASN A 593 43.39 -44.10 -31.83
C ASN A 593 42.92 -43.08 -30.77
N ALA A 594 41.63 -42.75 -30.77
CA ALA A 594 41.00 -41.96 -29.72
C ALA A 594 41.00 -42.71 -28.37
N SER A 595 40.88 -41.97 -27.26
CA SER A 595 40.75 -42.57 -25.93
C SER A 595 39.84 -41.75 -25.02
N SER A 596 38.86 -42.41 -24.40
CA SER A 596 37.98 -41.81 -23.39
C SER A 596 38.62 -41.69 -22.00
N VAL A 597 39.88 -42.11 -21.84
CA VAL A 597 40.68 -41.97 -20.61
C VAL A 597 42.06 -41.36 -20.90
N PRO A 598 42.71 -40.70 -19.92
CA PRO A 598 44.00 -40.04 -20.13
C PRO A 598 45.15 -41.00 -20.41
N VAL A 599 45.69 -40.95 -21.64
CA VAL A 599 46.89 -41.67 -22.06
C VAL A 599 48.16 -40.84 -21.81
N ALA A 600 49.30 -41.51 -21.63
CA ALA A 600 50.59 -40.85 -21.47
C ALA A 600 51.12 -40.30 -22.81
N VAL A 601 51.66 -39.08 -22.78
CA VAL A 601 52.39 -38.50 -23.91
C VAL A 601 53.83 -39.03 -23.90
N THR A 602 54.30 -39.53 -25.04
CA THR A 602 55.62 -40.15 -25.18
C THR A 602 56.74 -39.10 -24.99
N GLY A 603 57.73 -39.41 -24.15
CA GLY A 603 58.96 -38.61 -24.05
C GLY A 603 58.81 -37.19 -23.43
N ILE A 604 57.76 -36.95 -22.62
CA ILE A 604 57.63 -35.71 -21.84
C ILE A 604 57.46 -36.02 -20.35
N ALA A 605 58.46 -35.62 -19.55
CA ALA A 605 58.48 -35.79 -18.10
C ALA A 605 58.66 -34.46 -17.33
N ASN A 606 58.96 -33.34 -17.99
CA ASN A 606 59.28 -32.06 -17.35
C ASN A 606 58.51 -30.86 -17.95
N ALA A 607 57.27 -31.06 -18.40
CA ALA A 607 56.42 -29.96 -18.85
C ALA A 607 56.01 -29.04 -17.68
N VAL A 608 55.96 -27.74 -17.96
CA VAL A 608 55.39 -26.72 -17.06
C VAL A 608 54.07 -26.14 -17.60
N GLY A 609 53.76 -26.38 -18.88
CA GLY A 609 52.49 -26.02 -19.50
C GLY A 609 52.19 -26.88 -20.74
N VAL A 610 50.90 -27.04 -21.06
CA VAL A 610 50.41 -27.74 -22.25
C VAL A 610 49.27 -26.94 -22.89
N THR A 611 49.16 -27.02 -24.21
CA THR A 611 48.08 -26.43 -25.01
C THR A 611 47.54 -27.49 -25.98
N ALA A 612 46.21 -27.64 -26.03
CA ALA A 612 45.49 -28.48 -26.98
C ALA A 612 44.74 -27.56 -27.96
N ALA A 613 45.04 -27.67 -29.25
CA ALA A 613 44.45 -26.85 -30.30
C ALA A 613 43.29 -27.59 -30.99
N SER A 614 43.01 -27.26 -32.27
CA SER A 614 42.01 -27.98 -33.07
C SER A 614 42.50 -29.36 -33.51
N ALA A 615 43.72 -29.43 -34.07
CA ALA A 615 44.29 -30.63 -34.68
C ALA A 615 45.71 -30.98 -34.18
N HIS A 616 46.31 -30.16 -33.31
CA HIS A 616 47.64 -30.39 -32.75
C HIS A 616 47.70 -30.02 -31.27
N SER A 617 48.83 -30.33 -30.64
CA SER A 617 49.12 -30.12 -29.22
C SER A 617 50.56 -29.66 -29.06
N CYS A 618 50.85 -28.85 -28.05
CA CYS A 618 52.22 -28.47 -27.69
C CYS A 618 52.41 -28.42 -26.17
N ALA A 619 53.64 -28.63 -25.70
CA ALA A 619 54.05 -28.47 -24.32
C ALA A 619 55.32 -27.61 -24.23
N VAL A 620 55.37 -26.75 -23.21
CA VAL A 620 56.58 -26.01 -22.81
C VAL A 620 57.22 -26.73 -21.64
N LEU A 621 58.54 -26.94 -21.72
CA LEU A 621 59.34 -27.68 -20.75
C LEU A 621 59.96 -26.75 -19.71
N SER A 622 60.34 -27.29 -18.55
CA SER A 622 61.05 -26.55 -17.49
C SER A 622 62.38 -25.95 -17.94
N THR A 623 62.96 -26.49 -19.03
CA THR A 623 64.18 -26.00 -19.68
C THR A 623 63.95 -24.85 -20.66
N GLY A 624 62.71 -24.38 -20.84
CA GLY A 624 62.35 -23.35 -21.83
C GLY A 624 62.21 -23.85 -23.28
N GLY A 625 62.53 -25.12 -23.55
CA GLY A 625 62.25 -25.76 -24.83
C GLY A 625 60.76 -26.02 -25.05
N VAL A 626 60.33 -26.07 -26.31
CA VAL A 626 58.93 -26.41 -26.69
C VAL A 626 58.92 -27.68 -27.54
N LYS A 627 57.96 -28.56 -27.28
CA LYS A 627 57.65 -29.74 -28.09
C LYS A 627 56.21 -29.68 -28.60
N CYS A 628 55.96 -30.15 -29.83
CA CYS A 628 54.63 -30.19 -30.44
C CYS A 628 54.36 -31.55 -31.11
N TRP A 629 53.09 -31.93 -31.26
CA TRP A 629 52.64 -33.16 -31.94
C TRP A 629 51.22 -33.03 -32.50
N GLY A 630 50.81 -33.95 -33.37
CA GLY A 630 49.54 -33.93 -34.10
C GLY A 630 49.69 -33.47 -35.57
N TYR A 631 48.62 -32.90 -36.12
CA TYR A 631 48.53 -32.46 -37.52
C TYR A 631 49.45 -31.27 -37.82
N ASN A 632 50.07 -31.23 -39.01
CA ASN A 632 51.13 -30.26 -39.30
C ASN A 632 51.07 -29.56 -40.68
N LEU A 633 49.97 -29.67 -41.45
CA LEU A 633 49.94 -29.19 -42.85
C LEU A 633 50.54 -27.78 -43.10
N PHE A 634 50.26 -26.82 -42.21
CA PHE A 634 50.78 -25.43 -42.31
C PHE A 634 52.05 -25.17 -41.49
N GLY A 635 52.80 -26.20 -41.07
CA GLY A 635 54.01 -26.07 -40.28
C GLY A 635 53.80 -25.82 -38.77
N ARG A 636 52.60 -26.14 -38.25
CA ARG A 636 52.13 -25.89 -36.87
C ARG A 636 53.04 -26.45 -35.76
N LEU A 637 53.82 -27.48 -36.06
CA LEU A 637 54.73 -28.13 -35.11
C LEU A 637 56.08 -27.41 -35.00
N GLY A 638 56.38 -26.43 -35.86
CA GLY A 638 57.53 -25.52 -35.72
C GLY A 638 58.90 -26.17 -35.94
N ASN A 639 58.93 -27.38 -36.49
CA ASN A 639 60.12 -28.22 -36.66
C ASN A 639 60.75 -28.13 -38.06
N GLY A 640 60.36 -27.15 -38.88
CA GLY A 640 60.77 -27.01 -40.29
C GLY A 640 59.97 -27.85 -41.28
N SER A 641 59.16 -28.82 -40.83
CA SER A 641 58.38 -29.73 -41.68
C SER A 641 56.88 -29.38 -41.67
N SER A 642 56.15 -29.88 -42.67
CA SER A 642 54.68 -29.92 -42.75
C SER A 642 54.08 -31.31 -42.47
N THR A 643 54.91 -32.34 -42.23
CA THR A 643 54.49 -33.71 -41.92
C THR A 643 53.96 -33.81 -40.49
N ALA A 644 52.79 -34.46 -40.30
CA ALA A 644 52.22 -34.72 -38.98
C ALA A 644 53.12 -35.65 -38.13
N SER A 645 52.94 -35.66 -36.80
CA SER A 645 53.68 -36.58 -35.93
C SER A 645 52.85 -37.08 -34.76
N THR A 646 52.85 -38.39 -34.55
CA THR A 646 52.14 -39.05 -33.43
C THR A 646 52.87 -38.98 -32.09
N VAL A 647 54.06 -38.36 -32.07
CA VAL A 647 54.92 -38.18 -30.89
C VAL A 647 55.51 -36.76 -30.82
N PRO A 648 55.95 -36.26 -29.65
CA PRO A 648 56.43 -34.88 -29.48
C PRO A 648 57.78 -34.55 -30.13
N VAL A 649 57.74 -33.90 -31.29
CA VAL A 649 58.90 -33.30 -31.97
C VAL A 649 59.32 -31.99 -31.32
N ASN A 650 60.59 -31.62 -31.42
CA ASN A 650 61.11 -30.35 -30.92
C ASN A 650 60.73 -29.20 -31.87
N VAL A 651 60.41 -28.03 -31.31
CA VAL A 651 60.29 -26.77 -32.06
C VAL A 651 61.69 -26.20 -32.34
N SER A 652 61.96 -25.83 -33.59
CA SER A 652 63.24 -25.28 -34.03
C SER A 652 63.50 -23.90 -33.43
N GLY A 653 64.69 -23.68 -32.86
CA GLY A 653 65.12 -22.34 -32.43
C GLY A 653 64.40 -21.74 -31.22
N ILE A 654 63.76 -22.55 -30.37
CA ILE A 654 63.19 -22.11 -29.08
C ILE A 654 63.80 -22.91 -27.92
N SER A 655 64.48 -22.20 -27.02
CA SER A 655 65.12 -22.74 -25.82
C SER A 655 64.77 -21.98 -24.53
N ASN A 656 64.01 -20.88 -24.62
CA ASN A 656 63.77 -19.96 -23.50
C ASN A 656 62.31 -19.49 -23.36
N ALA A 657 61.35 -20.28 -23.85
CA ALA A 657 59.91 -20.01 -23.74
C ALA A 657 59.41 -20.14 -22.29
N VAL A 658 58.60 -19.18 -21.84
CA VAL A 658 57.89 -19.21 -20.55
C VAL A 658 56.44 -19.67 -20.69
N SER A 659 55.86 -19.56 -21.89
CA SER A 659 54.55 -20.13 -22.22
C SER A 659 54.44 -20.45 -23.71
N VAL A 660 53.61 -21.45 -24.03
CA VAL A 660 53.17 -21.78 -25.39
C VAL A 660 51.65 -21.82 -25.44
N SER A 661 51.06 -21.33 -26.53
CA SER A 661 49.63 -21.40 -26.79
C SER A 661 49.40 -21.74 -28.26
N ALA A 662 48.41 -22.59 -28.51
CA ALA A 662 48.02 -23.02 -29.85
C ALA A 662 46.49 -23.11 -29.91
N LYS A 663 45.92 -22.47 -30.92
CA LYS A 663 44.49 -22.51 -31.25
C LYS A 663 44.33 -22.42 -32.77
N GLY A 664 43.13 -22.75 -33.25
CA GLY A 664 42.82 -22.74 -34.68
C GLY A 664 43.87 -23.49 -35.51
N ASN A 665 44.72 -22.75 -36.22
CA ASN A 665 45.66 -23.28 -37.20
C ASN A 665 47.16 -23.02 -36.93
N HIS A 666 47.53 -22.30 -35.87
CA HIS A 666 48.90 -21.86 -35.60
C HIS A 666 49.29 -22.01 -34.12
N THR A 667 50.54 -21.68 -33.80
CA THR A 667 51.14 -21.79 -32.48
C THR A 667 51.98 -20.55 -32.20
N CYS A 668 51.98 -20.06 -30.96
CA CYS A 668 52.86 -18.98 -30.51
C CYS A 668 53.48 -19.29 -29.14
N ALA A 669 54.66 -18.75 -28.88
CA ALA A 669 55.35 -18.82 -27.60
C ALA A 669 55.81 -17.43 -27.14
N VAL A 670 55.64 -17.17 -25.85
CA VAL A 670 56.24 -16.02 -25.15
C VAL A 670 57.59 -16.47 -24.60
N LEU A 671 58.64 -15.69 -24.89
CA LEU A 671 59.99 -15.95 -24.40
C LEU A 671 60.23 -15.22 -23.08
N SER A 672 61.17 -15.74 -22.28
CA SER A 672 61.63 -15.12 -21.02
C SER A 672 62.17 -13.69 -21.18
N THR A 673 62.54 -13.30 -22.40
CA THR A 673 62.95 -11.94 -22.77
C THR A 673 61.78 -10.99 -23.04
N GLY A 674 60.52 -11.43 -22.91
CA GLY A 674 59.33 -10.66 -23.29
C GLY A 674 59.04 -10.61 -24.80
N GLY A 675 59.93 -11.17 -25.62
CA GLY A 675 59.69 -11.35 -27.06
C GLY A 675 58.66 -12.45 -27.35
N VAL A 676 57.98 -12.36 -28.50
CA VAL A 676 57.04 -13.39 -28.97
C VAL A 676 57.50 -13.98 -30.30
N LYS A 677 57.37 -15.31 -30.43
CA LYS A 677 57.52 -16.02 -31.70
C LYS A 677 56.25 -16.82 -32.03
N CYS A 678 55.90 -16.88 -33.31
CA CYS A 678 54.74 -17.60 -33.82
C CYS A 678 55.12 -18.44 -35.06
N TRP A 679 54.39 -19.53 -35.31
CA TRP A 679 54.55 -20.41 -36.48
C TRP A 679 53.25 -21.15 -36.80
N GLY A 680 53.18 -21.76 -37.98
CA GLY A 680 51.96 -22.34 -38.53
C GLY A 680 51.35 -21.46 -39.62
N ARG A 681 50.01 -21.50 -39.73
CA ARG A 681 49.24 -20.73 -40.70
C ARG A 681 49.35 -19.23 -40.47
N ASN A 682 49.47 -18.45 -41.54
CA ASN A 682 49.57 -16.99 -41.54
C ASN A 682 48.66 -16.29 -42.57
N SER A 683 47.75 -17.02 -43.23
CA SER A 683 46.90 -16.49 -44.31
C SER A 683 45.97 -15.30 -43.95
N SER A 684 46.01 -14.81 -42.70
CA SER A 684 45.36 -13.58 -42.24
C SER A 684 46.31 -12.65 -41.45
N GLY A 685 47.62 -12.92 -41.48
CA GLY A 685 48.67 -12.22 -40.72
C GLY A 685 48.75 -12.58 -39.23
N GLN A 686 48.17 -13.70 -38.80
CA GLN A 686 48.12 -14.11 -37.39
C GLN A 686 49.48 -14.47 -36.75
N LEU A 687 50.56 -14.57 -37.54
CA LEU A 687 51.93 -14.65 -37.03
C LEU A 687 52.54 -13.27 -36.73
N GLY A 688 51.89 -12.16 -37.11
CA GLY A 688 52.22 -10.80 -36.68
C GLY A 688 53.56 -10.25 -37.18
N ASN A 689 54.17 -10.89 -38.17
CA ASN A 689 55.49 -10.59 -38.73
C ASN A 689 55.44 -9.65 -39.95
N GLY A 690 54.31 -8.97 -40.19
CA GLY A 690 54.11 -8.11 -41.37
C GLY A 690 53.87 -8.86 -42.68
N SER A 691 53.75 -10.20 -42.64
CA SER A 691 53.54 -11.06 -43.81
C SER A 691 52.25 -11.87 -43.67
N TRP A 692 51.75 -12.39 -44.80
CA TRP A 692 50.66 -13.38 -44.87
C TRP A 692 51.15 -14.82 -45.13
N THR A 693 52.46 -15.04 -45.27
CA THR A 693 53.02 -16.35 -45.64
C THR A 693 53.15 -17.27 -44.43
N ASP A 694 52.59 -18.48 -44.53
CA ASP A 694 52.70 -19.57 -43.55
C ASP A 694 54.18 -19.89 -43.22
N SER A 695 54.47 -20.38 -42.02
CA SER A 695 55.86 -20.72 -41.64
C SER A 695 55.96 -21.99 -40.80
N SER A 696 56.83 -22.92 -41.22
CA SER A 696 57.15 -24.14 -40.47
C SER A 696 58.20 -23.95 -39.37
N VAL A 697 58.67 -22.71 -39.14
CA VAL A 697 59.63 -22.37 -38.08
C VAL A 697 59.19 -21.09 -37.32
N PRO A 698 59.63 -20.88 -36.07
CA PRO A 698 59.23 -19.72 -35.25
C PRO A 698 59.75 -18.35 -35.72
N VAL A 699 58.93 -17.64 -36.50
CA VAL A 699 59.13 -16.22 -36.85
C VAL A 699 58.84 -15.33 -35.64
N SER A 700 59.53 -14.19 -35.54
CA SER A 700 59.29 -13.21 -34.47
C SER A 700 58.09 -12.31 -34.80
N VAL A 701 57.28 -11.97 -33.81
CA VAL A 701 56.20 -10.97 -33.95
C VAL A 701 56.80 -9.57 -33.99
N SER A 702 56.30 -8.72 -34.89
CA SER A 702 56.80 -7.34 -35.06
C SER A 702 56.57 -6.51 -33.80
N ALA A 703 57.59 -5.78 -33.34
CA ALA A 703 57.53 -4.83 -32.22
C ALA A 703 57.09 -5.36 -30.83
N ILE A 704 56.86 -6.67 -30.63
CA ILE A 704 56.59 -7.24 -29.30
C ILE A 704 57.91 -7.61 -28.60
N THR A 705 58.28 -6.82 -27.59
CA THR A 705 59.47 -7.05 -26.75
C THR A 705 59.16 -7.17 -25.26
N THR A 706 57.94 -6.87 -24.82
CA THR A 706 57.56 -6.77 -23.39
C THR A 706 56.32 -7.59 -23.03
N ALA A 707 56.04 -8.70 -23.73
CA ALA A 707 54.89 -9.55 -23.45
C ALA A 707 55.00 -10.22 -22.06
N LYS A 708 53.96 -10.04 -21.25
CA LYS A 708 53.83 -10.54 -19.87
C LYS A 708 53.02 -11.84 -19.78
N ALA A 709 52.06 -12.05 -20.68
CA ALA A 709 51.25 -13.26 -20.71
C ALA A 709 50.62 -13.57 -22.08
N GLY A 710 50.55 -14.87 -22.40
CA GLY A 710 49.52 -15.53 -23.21
C GLY A 710 49.28 -15.00 -24.62
N VAL A 711 49.92 -15.61 -25.63
CA VAL A 711 49.65 -15.32 -27.06
C VAL A 711 48.60 -16.28 -27.60
N VAL A 712 47.35 -16.02 -27.28
CA VAL A 712 46.22 -16.88 -27.64
C VAL A 712 45.62 -16.43 -28.97
N GLY A 713 45.18 -17.36 -29.83
CA GLY A 713 44.63 -16.99 -31.13
C GLY A 713 44.22 -18.14 -32.04
N GLY A 714 43.05 -18.05 -32.68
CA GLY A 714 42.57 -19.06 -33.64
C GLY A 714 42.73 -18.66 -35.12
N SER A 715 42.23 -17.47 -35.49
CA SER A 715 42.50 -16.79 -36.78
C SER A 715 43.07 -15.37 -36.62
N HIS A 716 43.08 -14.88 -35.38
CA HIS A 716 43.80 -13.71 -34.90
C HIS A 716 44.74 -14.16 -33.77
N SER A 717 45.49 -13.24 -33.15
CA SER A 717 46.37 -13.48 -32.00
C SER A 717 46.43 -12.22 -31.14
N CYS A 718 46.57 -12.35 -29.82
CA CYS A 718 46.69 -11.20 -28.90
C CYS A 718 47.72 -11.46 -27.78
N ALA A 719 48.37 -10.41 -27.26
CA ALA A 719 49.31 -10.47 -26.14
C ALA A 719 49.05 -9.34 -25.12
N VAL A 720 49.31 -9.61 -23.83
CA VAL A 720 49.39 -8.58 -22.77
C VAL A 720 50.82 -8.11 -22.61
N LEU A 721 51.04 -6.79 -22.58
CA LEU A 721 52.33 -6.15 -22.35
C LEU A 721 52.61 -5.95 -20.85
N ALA A 722 53.88 -5.76 -20.49
CA ALA A 722 54.31 -5.55 -19.11
C ALA A 722 53.62 -4.36 -18.42
N SER A 723 53.26 -3.34 -19.20
CA SER A 723 52.53 -2.12 -18.80
C SER A 723 51.05 -2.34 -18.47
N GLY A 724 50.48 -3.53 -18.75
CA GLY A 724 49.04 -3.78 -18.66
C GLY A 724 48.25 -3.41 -19.92
N GLY A 725 48.89 -2.81 -20.93
CA GLY A 725 48.32 -2.68 -22.27
C GLY A 725 48.15 -4.03 -22.97
N ALA A 726 47.21 -4.11 -23.92
CA ALA A 726 47.05 -5.29 -24.78
C ALA A 726 47.21 -4.91 -26.26
N GLN A 727 47.77 -5.83 -27.06
CA GLN A 727 47.88 -5.70 -28.51
C GLN A 727 47.42 -6.98 -29.20
N CYS A 728 46.78 -6.84 -30.36
CA CYS A 728 46.25 -7.94 -31.18
C CYS A 728 46.66 -7.79 -32.65
N TRP A 729 46.72 -8.90 -33.38
CA TRP A 729 46.98 -8.95 -34.83
C TRP A 729 46.25 -10.15 -35.48
N GLY A 730 46.22 -10.20 -36.80
CA GLY A 730 45.52 -11.20 -37.60
C GLY A 730 44.11 -10.77 -38.03
N PHE A 731 43.23 -11.77 -38.25
CA PHE A 731 41.88 -11.59 -38.78
C PHE A 731 40.97 -10.70 -37.91
N ASN A 732 40.28 -9.73 -38.51
CA ASN A 732 39.49 -8.74 -37.74
C ASN A 732 38.05 -8.51 -38.20
N GLN A 733 37.48 -9.28 -39.14
CA GLN A 733 36.17 -8.94 -39.74
C GLN A 733 35.02 -8.81 -38.70
N SER A 734 35.07 -9.58 -37.60
CA SER A 734 34.12 -9.49 -36.48
C SER A 734 34.53 -8.51 -35.36
N GLY A 735 35.60 -7.72 -35.53
CA GLY A 735 36.16 -6.84 -34.49
C GLY A 735 37.13 -7.51 -33.51
N ALA A 736 37.68 -8.68 -33.86
CA ALA A 736 38.48 -9.53 -32.98
C ALA A 736 39.78 -8.88 -32.43
N LEU A 737 40.27 -7.80 -33.06
CA LEU A 737 41.43 -7.05 -32.57
C LEU A 737 41.07 -5.96 -31.54
N GLY A 738 39.78 -5.64 -31.37
CA GLY A 738 39.30 -4.73 -30.33
C GLY A 738 39.76 -3.27 -30.47
N ASN A 739 40.22 -2.88 -31.66
CA ASN A 739 40.85 -1.59 -31.97
C ASN A 739 39.89 -0.55 -32.58
N GLY A 740 38.57 -0.79 -32.53
CA GLY A 740 37.56 0.06 -33.17
C GLY A 740 37.40 -0.12 -34.68
N SER A 741 38.09 -1.09 -35.29
CA SER A 741 38.06 -1.38 -36.72
C SER A 741 37.72 -2.85 -36.99
N SER A 742 37.23 -3.15 -38.20
CA SER A 742 37.06 -4.51 -38.74
C SER A 742 38.19 -4.94 -39.69
N VAL A 743 39.19 -4.07 -39.91
CA VAL A 743 40.31 -4.32 -40.84
C VAL A 743 41.34 -5.26 -40.22
N THR A 744 41.64 -6.36 -40.90
CA THR A 744 42.69 -7.34 -40.57
C THR A 744 44.06 -6.66 -40.53
N SER A 745 44.89 -6.97 -39.54
CA SER A 745 46.23 -6.38 -39.39
C SER A 745 47.33 -7.44 -39.37
N TYR A 746 48.36 -7.28 -40.20
CA TYR A 746 49.49 -8.21 -40.26
C TYR A 746 50.59 -7.91 -39.21
N THR A 747 50.41 -6.87 -38.42
CA THR A 747 51.27 -6.45 -37.29
C THR A 747 50.42 -6.12 -36.05
N PRO A 748 50.99 -6.12 -34.84
CA PRO A 748 50.25 -5.78 -33.62
C PRO A 748 49.68 -4.37 -33.62
N VAL A 749 48.40 -4.26 -33.28
CA VAL A 749 47.67 -3.01 -33.03
C VAL A 749 47.16 -2.99 -31.60
N ALA A 750 47.06 -1.80 -31.00
CA ALA A 750 46.59 -1.64 -29.63
C ALA A 750 45.08 -1.94 -29.49
N VAL A 751 44.71 -2.63 -28.41
CA VAL A 751 43.30 -2.86 -28.04
C VAL A 751 42.75 -1.61 -27.34
N SER A 752 41.61 -1.10 -27.83
CA SER A 752 41.05 0.17 -27.34
C SER A 752 40.69 0.12 -25.86
N ALA A 753 41.16 1.11 -25.10
CA ALA A 753 40.87 1.29 -23.67
C ALA A 753 41.26 0.11 -22.73
N ILE A 754 42.26 -0.71 -23.12
CA ILE A 754 42.87 -1.72 -22.24
C ILE A 754 44.24 -1.22 -21.76
N THR A 755 44.35 -0.89 -20.47
CA THR A 755 45.57 -0.36 -19.84
C THR A 755 46.01 -1.12 -18.57
N SER A 756 45.18 -2.02 -18.05
CA SER A 756 45.41 -2.73 -16.78
C SER A 756 45.18 -4.25 -16.87
N ALA A 757 45.34 -4.83 -18.05
CA ALA A 757 45.18 -6.27 -18.26
C ALA A 757 46.24 -7.08 -17.49
N VAL A 758 45.80 -8.15 -16.83
CA VAL A 758 46.66 -9.15 -16.18
C VAL A 758 46.75 -10.46 -16.99
N SER A 759 45.72 -10.76 -17.80
CA SER A 759 45.72 -11.88 -18.75
C SER A 759 44.74 -11.64 -19.90
N ILE A 760 45.02 -12.23 -21.06
CA ILE A 760 44.14 -12.22 -22.23
C ILE A 760 43.84 -13.66 -22.67
N GLY A 761 42.64 -13.88 -23.19
CA GLY A 761 42.24 -15.13 -23.83
C GLY A 761 41.54 -14.84 -25.15
N ALA A 762 41.77 -15.68 -26.15
CA ALA A 762 41.22 -15.54 -27.49
C ALA A 762 40.66 -16.88 -28.01
N ALA A 763 39.87 -16.80 -29.08
CA ALA A 763 39.46 -17.95 -29.87
C ALA A 763 39.57 -17.63 -31.37
N ASP A 764 38.72 -18.22 -32.22
CA ASP A 764 38.77 -17.95 -33.65
C ASP A 764 38.42 -16.48 -33.98
N LYS A 765 37.34 -15.94 -33.41
CA LYS A 765 36.77 -14.63 -33.78
C LYS A 765 36.49 -13.65 -32.63
N ASN A 766 36.73 -14.03 -31.38
CA ASN A 766 36.52 -13.18 -30.20
C ASN A 766 37.68 -13.31 -29.21
N SER A 767 37.80 -12.29 -28.35
CA SER A 767 38.83 -12.17 -27.32
C SER A 767 38.26 -11.54 -26.04
N CYS A 768 38.90 -11.81 -24.91
CA CYS A 768 38.59 -11.21 -23.61
C CYS A 768 39.87 -10.92 -22.82
N ALA A 769 39.92 -9.78 -22.13
CA ALA A 769 40.94 -9.42 -21.16
C ALA A 769 40.37 -9.43 -19.73
N LEU A 770 41.17 -9.93 -18.80
CA LEU A 770 40.97 -9.76 -17.36
C LEU A 770 41.80 -8.57 -16.90
N LEU A 771 41.16 -7.62 -16.22
CA LEU A 771 41.81 -6.42 -15.67
C LEU A 771 42.23 -6.65 -14.21
N SER A 772 43.17 -5.83 -13.71
CA SER A 772 43.65 -5.88 -12.33
C SER A 772 42.57 -5.61 -11.26
N SER A 773 41.41 -5.05 -11.64
CA SER A 773 40.23 -4.92 -10.77
C SER A 773 39.48 -6.24 -10.53
N GLY A 774 39.82 -7.30 -11.27
CA GLY A 774 39.02 -8.53 -11.37
C GLY A 774 37.90 -8.45 -12.41
N SER A 775 37.71 -7.29 -13.06
CA SER A 775 36.71 -7.10 -14.11
C SER A 775 37.13 -7.72 -15.44
N VAL A 776 36.17 -8.24 -16.20
CA VAL A 776 36.41 -8.87 -17.52
C VAL A 776 35.81 -8.00 -18.62
N ARG A 777 36.58 -7.77 -19.69
CA ARG A 777 36.09 -7.13 -20.93
C ARG A 777 36.30 -8.05 -22.12
N CYS A 778 35.32 -8.11 -23.03
CA CYS A 778 35.36 -8.96 -24.23
C CYS A 778 35.06 -8.15 -25.51
N TRP A 779 35.54 -8.63 -26.66
CA TRP A 779 35.31 -8.04 -27.99
C TRP A 779 35.40 -9.10 -29.10
N GLY A 780 35.06 -8.72 -30.33
CA GLY A 780 34.93 -9.62 -31.48
C GLY A 780 33.53 -10.19 -31.63
N ASP A 781 33.43 -11.40 -32.17
CA ASP A 781 32.16 -12.10 -32.44
C ASP A 781 31.32 -12.36 -31.17
N ASN A 782 29.99 -12.31 -31.32
CA ASN A 782 29.03 -12.50 -30.23
C ASN A 782 27.79 -13.32 -30.63
N ALA A 783 27.80 -14.08 -31.73
CA ALA A 783 26.60 -14.76 -32.26
C ALA A 783 25.91 -15.70 -31.25
N TYR A 784 26.69 -16.22 -30.29
CA TYR A 784 26.24 -17.12 -29.23
C TYR A 784 26.10 -16.43 -27.86
N GLY A 785 26.41 -15.14 -27.75
CA GLY A 785 26.48 -14.40 -26.50
C GLY A 785 27.82 -14.51 -25.78
N GLN A 786 28.89 -14.96 -26.47
CA GLN A 786 30.19 -15.26 -25.87
C GLN A 786 30.97 -14.03 -25.36
N LEU A 787 30.52 -12.80 -25.65
CA LEU A 787 31.00 -11.58 -25.00
C LEU A 787 30.37 -11.32 -23.61
N GLY A 788 29.27 -12.01 -23.26
CA GLY A 788 28.70 -11.99 -21.91
C GLY A 788 28.08 -10.67 -21.46
N ASN A 789 27.83 -9.74 -22.39
CA ASN A 789 27.31 -8.39 -22.17
C ASN A 789 25.78 -8.28 -22.22
N GLY A 790 25.05 -9.40 -22.22
CA GLY A 790 23.59 -9.44 -22.37
C GLY A 790 23.08 -9.36 -23.82
N THR A 791 23.95 -9.24 -24.83
CA THR A 791 23.54 -9.13 -26.25
C THR A 791 24.09 -10.28 -27.10
N LYS A 792 23.71 -10.31 -28.39
CA LYS A 792 24.34 -11.13 -29.45
C LYS A 792 25.08 -10.30 -30.50
N THR A 793 25.22 -8.99 -30.29
CA THR A 793 25.88 -8.09 -31.24
C THR A 793 27.39 -8.18 -31.05
N TYR A 794 28.14 -8.38 -32.14
CA TYR A 794 29.61 -8.34 -32.13
C TYR A 794 30.09 -6.94 -31.70
N SER A 795 31.35 -6.83 -31.26
CA SER A 795 31.92 -5.53 -30.86
C SER A 795 33.32 -5.31 -31.40
N LEU A 796 33.53 -4.15 -32.04
CA LEU A 796 34.85 -3.68 -32.47
C LEU A 796 35.73 -3.18 -31.30
N VAL A 797 35.18 -3.06 -30.09
CA VAL A 797 35.87 -2.55 -28.88
C VAL A 797 35.53 -3.36 -27.62
N PRO A 798 36.35 -3.32 -26.55
CA PRO A 798 36.13 -4.09 -25.32
C PRO A 798 34.92 -3.66 -24.48
N VAL A 799 33.83 -4.41 -24.59
CA VAL A 799 32.63 -4.27 -23.74
C VAL A 799 32.81 -5.00 -22.40
N LEU A 800 32.17 -4.50 -21.35
CA LEU A 800 32.19 -5.13 -20.02
C LEU A 800 31.32 -6.41 -20.02
N VAL A 801 31.81 -7.48 -19.39
CA VAL A 801 31.02 -8.70 -19.14
C VAL A 801 30.05 -8.42 -17.98
N SER A 802 28.77 -8.72 -18.16
CA SER A 802 27.74 -8.37 -17.17
C SER A 802 27.98 -9.03 -15.81
N GLY A 803 28.16 -8.20 -14.77
CA GLY A 803 28.38 -8.64 -13.40
C GLY A 803 29.85 -8.82 -12.99
N PHE A 804 30.80 -8.40 -13.82
CA PHE A 804 32.23 -8.24 -13.51
C PHE A 804 32.64 -6.76 -13.51
#